data_AF-A0A8B9ML66-F1
#
_entry.id   AF-A0A8B9ML66-F1
#
_cell.length_a   1.000
_cell.length_b   1.000
_cell.length_c   1.000
_cell.angle_alpha   90.00
_cell.angle_beta   90.00
_cell.angle_gamma   90.00
#
_symmetry.space_group_name_H-M   'P 1'
#
loop_
_entity.id
_entity.type
_entity.pdbx_description
1 polymer ?
#
loop_
_entity_poly.entity_id
_entity_poly.type
_entity_poly.pdbx_seq_one_letter_code
_entity_poly.pdbx_strand_id
1 'polypeptide(L)'
;MKNFILILGALFSTHLLYIILLVIFSLFSKVFATEVNSHRDQIIELDKTGTHLKYFSQKQDVVLIKNLLISVQSRWEKVVQRLVERGRALDDARKRAKQFHEAWHKLMEWLEESEKSLDSDLEIANDPDKIKMQLAQHKEFQKSLGAKHSVYDTTNRTGRSLKEKTTLADDNLKLDDMLSELRDKWDTICGKSVERQNKLEEALLFSGQFTDALQALIDWLYKIEPQLAEDQPVHGDIDLVMNLIDNHKVFQKELGKRTSSVQALKRSARELIEGSRDDSSWVKVQMQELSTRWETVCALSVSKQTRLEQALRQAEEFHSVVHVLLEWLAEAEQALRFHGVLPDDEEALRTLIDQHREFMKKLEEKKAELNKATGMGEAILAICHPDSITTVKHWITIIRARFEEVLAWAKQHQQRLSGALAGLIANQELLEALLSWLQWAETTLTEKDKEVIPQEIEEVKALIAEHQTFMEEMTRKQPDVDKVTKTYKRKALEPTPVQSHIPVLDKGRAGRKRSPTPGVYPSATQAQIETKNPRVNLLVSKWQQVWLLALERRRKLNDALDRLEELREFANFDFDIWRKKYMRWMNHKKSRVMDFFRRIDKDQDGKITRQEFIDGILSSKFPTSRLEMSAVADIFDRDGDGYIDYYEFKGLYP
;
A
#
# COMPACT_ATOMS: atom_id res chain seq x y z
N MET A 1 -113.83 -16.44 35.44
CA MET A 1 -112.97 -17.31 34.60
C MET A 1 -112.24 -16.51 33.51
N LYS A 2 -112.94 -15.79 32.61
CA LYS A 2 -112.30 -14.88 31.63
C LYS A 2 -111.34 -13.85 32.27
N ASN A 3 -111.74 -13.24 33.40
CA ASN A 3 -110.88 -12.28 34.11
C ASN A 3 -109.68 -12.92 34.84
N PHE A 4 -109.75 -14.21 35.19
CA PHE A 4 -108.64 -14.92 35.85
C PHE A 4 -107.56 -15.33 34.84
N ILE A 5 -107.99 -15.67 33.63
CA ILE A 5 -107.12 -15.97 32.46
C ILE A 5 -106.43 -14.69 31.97
N LEU A 6 -107.14 -13.54 31.98
CA LEU A 6 -106.56 -12.24 31.63
C LEU A 6 -105.51 -11.75 32.63
N ILE A 7 -105.72 -11.96 33.94
CA ILE A 7 -104.78 -11.53 34.99
C ILE A 7 -103.52 -12.41 35.01
N LEU A 8 -103.64 -13.72 34.75
CA LEU A 8 -102.49 -14.63 34.61
C LEU A 8 -101.66 -14.35 33.35
N GLY A 9 -102.27 -13.79 32.30
CA GLY A 9 -101.60 -13.40 31.05
C GLY A 9 -100.59 -12.25 31.19
N ALA A 10 -100.68 -11.43 32.25
CA ALA A 10 -99.88 -10.22 32.40
C ALA A 10 -98.66 -10.36 33.34
N LEU A 11 -98.58 -11.44 34.13
CA LEU A 11 -97.61 -11.55 35.24
C LEU A 11 -96.49 -12.58 35.03
N PHE A 12 -96.51 -13.37 33.96
CA PHE A 12 -95.52 -14.42 33.73
C PHE A 12 -94.91 -14.33 32.33
N SER A 13 -93.58 -14.49 32.27
CA SER A 13 -92.82 -14.67 31.02
C SER A 13 -93.57 -15.63 30.09
N THR A 14 -93.78 -15.19 28.85
CA THR A 14 -94.65 -15.78 27.83
C THR A 14 -94.38 -17.28 27.57
N HIS A 15 -93.21 -17.79 27.97
CA HIS A 15 -92.87 -19.22 27.94
C HIS A 15 -93.64 -20.09 28.92
N LEU A 16 -93.94 -19.59 30.12
CA LEU A 16 -94.70 -20.35 31.12
C LEU A 16 -96.16 -20.46 30.68
N LEU A 17 -96.70 -19.42 30.06
CA LEU A 17 -98.08 -19.38 29.54
C LEU A 17 -98.36 -20.40 28.45
N TYR A 18 -97.41 -20.68 27.55
CA TYR A 18 -97.61 -21.66 26.47
C TYR A 18 -97.59 -23.12 26.97
N ILE A 19 -96.66 -23.43 27.87
CA ILE A 19 -96.62 -24.74 28.56
C ILE A 19 -97.88 -24.88 29.42
N ILE A 20 -98.28 -23.82 30.13
CA ILE A 20 -99.53 -23.77 30.88
C ILE A 20 -100.73 -23.93 29.94
N LEU A 21 -100.75 -23.36 28.73
CA LEU A 21 -101.86 -23.51 27.78
C LEU A 21 -101.96 -24.94 27.24
N LEU A 22 -100.84 -25.57 26.88
CA LEU A 22 -100.81 -26.98 26.46
C LEU A 22 -101.16 -27.93 27.60
N VAL A 23 -100.73 -27.60 28.83
CA VAL A 23 -101.13 -28.32 30.05
C VAL A 23 -102.61 -28.10 30.32
N ILE A 24 -103.14 -26.89 30.17
CA ILE A 24 -104.56 -26.56 30.30
C ILE A 24 -105.38 -27.27 29.23
N PHE A 25 -104.93 -27.33 27.98
CA PHE A 25 -105.64 -28.02 26.90
C PHE A 25 -105.60 -29.54 27.08
N SER A 26 -104.48 -30.07 27.59
CA SER A 26 -104.36 -31.47 28.04
C SER A 26 -105.28 -31.74 29.23
N LEU A 27 -105.39 -30.80 30.18
CA LEU A 27 -106.30 -30.85 31.32
C LEU A 27 -107.76 -30.79 30.85
N PHE A 28 -108.13 -29.92 29.92
CA PHE A 28 -109.47 -29.87 29.32
C PHE A 28 -109.79 -31.15 28.55
N SER A 29 -108.83 -31.72 27.82
CA SER A 29 -109.03 -33.03 27.18
C SER A 29 -109.17 -34.16 28.21
N LYS A 30 -108.46 -34.09 29.34
CA LYS A 30 -108.61 -35.03 30.46
C LYS A 30 -109.95 -34.83 31.18
N VAL A 31 -110.41 -33.60 31.36
CA VAL A 31 -111.69 -33.24 31.96
C VAL A 31 -112.84 -33.72 31.09
N PHE A 32 -112.78 -33.45 29.78
CA PHE A 32 -113.75 -33.97 28.82
C PHE A 32 -113.68 -35.50 28.75
N ALA A 33 -112.50 -36.12 28.89
CA ALA A 33 -112.39 -37.56 29.00
C ALA A 33 -113.01 -38.12 30.29
N THR A 34 -112.87 -37.43 31.43
CA THR A 34 -113.52 -37.81 32.69
C THR A 34 -115.04 -37.64 32.63
N GLU A 35 -115.51 -36.60 31.94
CA GLU A 35 -116.95 -36.35 31.71
C GLU A 35 -117.55 -37.40 30.77
N VAL A 36 -116.88 -37.70 29.64
CA VAL A 36 -117.29 -38.84 28.81
C VAL A 36 -117.20 -40.14 29.60
N ASN A 37 -116.22 -40.35 30.47
CA ASN A 37 -116.16 -41.58 31.26
C ASN A 37 -117.24 -41.65 32.37
N SER A 38 -117.75 -40.52 32.88
CA SER A 38 -118.83 -40.51 33.89
C SER A 38 -120.19 -40.90 33.30
N HIS A 39 -120.43 -40.62 32.02
CA HIS A 39 -121.62 -41.08 31.31
C HIS A 39 -121.56 -42.57 30.92
N ARG A 40 -120.43 -43.25 31.10
CA ARG A 40 -120.27 -44.67 30.77
C ARG A 40 -121.24 -45.56 31.53
N ASP A 41 -121.39 -45.33 32.83
CA ASP A 41 -122.28 -46.14 33.67
C ASP A 41 -123.75 -45.92 33.29
N GLN A 42 -124.12 -44.69 32.92
CA GLN A 42 -125.46 -44.36 32.41
C GLN A 42 -125.76 -45.05 31.08
N ILE A 43 -124.77 -45.18 30.18
CA ILE A 43 -124.92 -45.92 28.93
C ILE A 43 -125.06 -47.43 29.19
N ILE A 44 -124.28 -47.98 30.13
CA ILE A 44 -124.41 -49.39 30.55
C ILE A 44 -125.79 -49.65 31.18
N GLU A 45 -126.28 -48.72 32.01
CA GLU A 45 -127.60 -48.81 32.63
C GLU A 45 -128.73 -48.65 31.60
N LEU A 46 -128.58 -47.77 30.62
CA LEU A 46 -129.51 -47.62 29.50
C LEU A 46 -129.59 -48.89 28.66
N ASP A 47 -128.46 -49.55 28.40
CA ASP A 47 -128.42 -50.82 27.67
C ASP A 47 -129.07 -51.95 28.47
N LYS A 48 -128.82 -52.03 29.78
CA LYS A 48 -129.48 -52.99 30.68
C LYS A 48 -131.00 -52.76 30.75
N THR A 49 -131.42 -51.52 30.95
CA THR A 49 -132.83 -51.14 31.08
C THR A 49 -133.57 -51.31 29.76
N GLY A 50 -132.97 -50.90 28.63
CA GLY A 50 -133.52 -51.12 27.31
C GLY A 50 -133.57 -52.61 26.92
N THR A 51 -132.59 -53.41 27.36
CA THR A 51 -132.61 -54.87 27.20
C THR A 51 -133.71 -55.51 28.03
N HIS A 52 -133.94 -55.05 29.25
CA HIS A 52 -135.06 -55.48 30.10
C HIS A 52 -136.41 -55.09 29.48
N LEU A 53 -136.53 -53.86 29.00
CA LEU A 53 -137.75 -53.36 28.34
C LEU A 53 -138.11 -54.20 27.10
N LYS A 54 -137.12 -54.67 26.33
CA LYS A 54 -137.34 -55.60 25.21
C LYS A 54 -138.02 -56.91 25.61
N TYR A 55 -137.81 -57.43 26.83
CA TYR A 55 -138.44 -58.68 27.27
C TYR A 55 -139.95 -58.56 27.54
N PHE A 56 -140.43 -57.36 27.88
CA PHE A 56 -141.84 -57.11 28.23
C PHE A 56 -142.62 -56.37 27.12
N SER A 57 -142.01 -56.16 25.95
CA SER A 57 -142.55 -55.34 24.87
C SER A 57 -143.10 -56.19 23.71
N GLN A 58 -144.04 -55.65 22.93
CA GLN A 58 -144.59 -56.32 21.75
C GLN A 58 -143.59 -56.33 20.58
N LYS A 59 -143.75 -57.24 19.61
CA LYS A 59 -142.72 -57.54 18.56
C LYS A 59 -142.24 -56.30 17.77
N GLN A 60 -143.11 -55.31 17.53
CA GLN A 60 -142.74 -54.06 16.84
C GLN A 60 -141.89 -53.13 17.73
N ASP A 61 -142.25 -52.99 19.01
CA ASP A 61 -141.52 -52.18 19.99
C ASP A 61 -140.13 -52.75 20.28
N VAL A 62 -139.99 -54.08 20.28
CA VAL A 62 -138.68 -54.75 20.45
C VAL A 62 -137.70 -54.38 19.34
N VAL A 63 -138.16 -54.28 18.09
CA VAL A 63 -137.33 -53.86 16.95
C VAL A 63 -136.94 -52.39 17.08
N LEU A 64 -137.89 -51.54 17.47
CA LEU A 64 -137.64 -50.11 17.69
C LEU A 64 -136.62 -49.88 18.81
N ILE A 65 -136.82 -50.50 19.99
CA ILE A 65 -135.91 -50.40 21.13
C ILE A 65 -134.53 -50.94 20.78
N LYS A 66 -134.44 -52.07 20.05
CA LYS A 66 -133.15 -52.61 19.57
C LYS A 66 -132.43 -51.63 18.66
N ASN A 67 -133.11 -51.02 17.70
CA ASN A 67 -132.51 -50.05 16.78
C ASN A 67 -132.05 -48.77 17.51
N LEU A 68 -132.82 -48.30 18.50
CA LEU A 68 -132.44 -47.15 19.33
C LEU A 68 -131.20 -47.45 20.18
N LEU A 69 -131.14 -48.61 20.84
CA LEU A 69 -129.98 -49.04 21.63
C LEU A 69 -128.71 -49.17 20.75
N ILE A 70 -128.82 -49.83 19.59
CA ILE A 70 -127.69 -49.95 18.64
C ILE A 70 -127.23 -48.57 18.16
N SER A 71 -128.17 -47.67 17.87
CA SER A 71 -127.86 -46.31 17.43
C SER A 71 -127.13 -45.50 18.50
N VAL A 72 -127.63 -45.53 19.75
CA VAL A 72 -126.99 -44.85 20.89
C VAL A 72 -125.61 -45.44 21.17
N GLN A 73 -125.48 -46.77 21.16
CA GLN A 73 -124.21 -47.48 21.34
C GLN A 73 -123.20 -47.11 20.24
N SER A 74 -123.61 -47.09 18.97
CA SER A 74 -122.72 -46.69 17.87
C SER A 74 -122.29 -45.22 17.95
N ARG A 75 -123.20 -44.31 18.34
CA ARG A 75 -122.87 -42.89 18.54
C ARG A 75 -121.91 -42.71 19.72
N TRP A 76 -122.13 -43.45 20.81
CA TRP A 76 -121.26 -43.48 21.97
C TRP A 76 -119.85 -43.97 21.62
N GLU A 77 -119.74 -45.11 20.94
CA GLU A 77 -118.47 -45.66 20.47
C GLU A 77 -117.72 -44.67 19.57
N LYS A 78 -118.42 -43.98 18.65
CA LYS A 78 -117.83 -42.92 17.82
C LYS A 78 -117.32 -41.72 18.64
N VAL A 79 -118.03 -41.31 19.70
CA VAL A 79 -117.60 -40.23 20.59
C VAL A 79 -116.35 -40.65 21.38
N VAL A 80 -116.35 -41.86 21.95
CA VAL A 80 -115.20 -42.42 22.67
C VAL A 80 -113.99 -42.57 21.74
N GLN A 81 -114.18 -43.08 20.52
CA GLN A 81 -113.12 -43.21 19.53
C GLN A 81 -112.53 -41.85 19.16
N ARG A 82 -113.36 -40.86 18.82
CA ARG A 82 -112.90 -39.49 18.51
C ARG A 82 -112.19 -38.83 19.69
N LEU A 83 -112.66 -39.06 20.91
CA LEU A 83 -112.01 -38.58 22.13
C LEU A 83 -110.61 -39.18 22.29
N VAL A 84 -110.45 -40.50 22.09
CA VAL A 84 -109.16 -41.19 22.18
C VAL A 84 -108.22 -40.73 21.07
N GLU A 85 -108.69 -40.64 19.82
CA GLU A 85 -107.92 -40.15 18.68
C GLU A 85 -107.46 -38.70 18.88
N ARG A 86 -108.36 -37.81 19.33
CA ARG A 86 -108.04 -36.43 19.70
C ARG A 86 -107.03 -36.38 20.86
N GLY A 87 -107.20 -37.22 21.88
CA GLY A 87 -106.28 -37.30 23.02
C GLY A 87 -104.87 -37.70 22.60
N ARG A 88 -104.74 -38.71 21.72
CA ARG A 88 -103.45 -39.13 21.14
C ARG A 88 -102.82 -38.02 20.30
N ALA A 89 -103.60 -37.43 19.39
CA ALA A 89 -103.11 -36.34 18.54
C ALA A 89 -102.62 -35.12 19.33
N LEU A 90 -103.34 -34.74 20.40
CA LEU A 90 -102.95 -33.66 21.30
C LEU A 90 -101.71 -34.01 22.11
N ASP A 91 -101.57 -35.24 22.60
CA ASP A 91 -100.37 -35.67 23.33
C ASP A 91 -99.13 -35.70 22.43
N ASP A 92 -99.27 -36.17 21.19
CA ASP A 92 -98.19 -36.18 20.20
C ASP A 92 -97.81 -34.77 19.74
N ALA A 93 -98.78 -33.87 19.58
CA ALA A 93 -98.51 -32.45 19.30
C ALA A 93 -97.78 -31.79 20.48
N ARG A 94 -98.23 -32.03 21.72
CA ARG A 94 -97.58 -31.55 22.94
C ARG A 94 -96.15 -32.06 23.07
N LYS A 95 -95.90 -33.35 22.83
CA LYS A 95 -94.55 -33.93 22.85
C LYS A 95 -93.63 -33.28 21.82
N ARG A 96 -94.09 -33.14 20.57
CA ARG A 96 -93.31 -32.51 19.50
C ARG A 96 -93.02 -31.03 19.77
N ALA A 97 -94.02 -30.28 20.25
CA ALA A 97 -93.85 -28.87 20.63
C ALA A 97 -92.85 -28.71 21.80
N LYS A 98 -92.97 -29.57 22.82
CA LYS A 98 -92.02 -29.60 23.95
C LYS A 98 -90.60 -29.93 23.48
N GLN A 99 -90.43 -30.97 22.66
CA GLN A 99 -89.12 -31.36 22.11
C GLN A 99 -88.47 -30.25 21.29
N PHE A 100 -89.25 -29.60 20.41
CA PHE A 100 -88.76 -28.44 19.64
C PHE A 100 -88.35 -27.29 20.57
N HIS A 101 -89.21 -26.92 21.52
CA HIS A 101 -88.94 -25.80 22.41
C HIS A 101 -87.69 -26.04 23.28
N GLU A 102 -87.52 -27.25 23.82
CA GLU A 102 -86.32 -27.62 24.57
C GLU A 102 -85.05 -27.60 23.70
N ALA A 103 -85.14 -28.08 22.45
CA ALA A 103 -84.02 -28.05 21.50
C ALA A 103 -83.66 -26.62 21.09
N TRP A 104 -84.68 -25.80 20.80
CA TRP A 104 -84.54 -24.38 20.48
C TRP A 104 -83.90 -23.61 21.63
N HIS A 105 -84.42 -23.75 22.86
CA HIS A 105 -83.89 -23.06 24.03
C HIS A 105 -82.42 -23.41 24.29
N LYS A 106 -82.06 -24.70 24.27
CA LYS A 106 -80.67 -25.14 24.48
C LYS A 106 -79.72 -24.62 23.40
N LEU A 107 -80.19 -24.55 22.15
CA LEU A 107 -79.39 -24.02 21.05
C LEU A 107 -79.23 -22.50 21.16
N MET A 108 -80.30 -21.78 21.52
CA MET A 108 -80.27 -20.33 21.74
C MET A 108 -79.35 -19.94 22.89
N GLU A 109 -79.39 -20.67 24.01
CA GLU A 109 -78.48 -20.47 25.13
C GLU A 109 -77.01 -20.66 24.70
N TRP A 110 -76.73 -21.71 23.91
CA TRP A 110 -75.39 -21.93 23.37
C TRP A 110 -74.95 -20.83 22.39
N LEU A 111 -75.87 -20.35 21.54
CA LEU A 111 -75.59 -19.26 20.59
C LEU A 111 -75.29 -17.95 21.32
N GLU A 112 -76.07 -17.60 22.35
CA GLU A 112 -75.84 -16.41 23.16
C GLU A 112 -74.50 -16.46 23.92
N GLU A 113 -74.15 -17.62 24.48
CA GLU A 113 -72.86 -17.79 25.16
C GLU A 113 -71.68 -17.73 24.17
N SER A 114 -71.85 -18.34 22.99
CA SER A 114 -70.86 -18.27 21.92
C SER A 114 -70.67 -16.84 21.40
N GLU A 115 -71.77 -16.06 21.32
CA GLU A 115 -71.73 -14.66 20.91
C GLU A 115 -70.93 -13.84 21.91
N LYS A 116 -71.23 -13.99 23.20
CA LYS A 116 -70.50 -13.31 24.28
C LYS A 116 -69.02 -13.66 24.29
N SER A 117 -68.67 -14.94 24.06
CA SER A 117 -67.29 -15.38 23.97
C SER A 117 -66.55 -14.74 22.78
N LEU A 118 -67.18 -14.69 21.60
CA LEU A 118 -66.57 -14.03 20.43
C LEU A 118 -66.44 -12.51 20.63
N ASP A 119 -67.40 -11.88 21.32
CA ASP A 119 -67.38 -10.47 21.63
C ASP A 119 -66.38 -10.11 22.76
N SER A 120 -66.03 -11.05 23.64
CA SER A 120 -64.94 -10.86 24.62
C SER A 120 -63.56 -11.05 23.99
N ASP A 121 -63.44 -11.91 22.99
CA ASP A 121 -62.17 -12.27 22.32
C ASP A 121 -61.79 -11.31 21.19
N LEU A 122 -62.11 -10.01 21.31
CA LEU A 122 -61.87 -9.03 20.24
C LEU A 122 -60.38 -8.72 20.04
N GLU A 123 -59.56 -8.88 21.08
CA GLU A 123 -58.14 -8.50 21.02
C GLU A 123 -57.32 -9.49 20.19
N ILE A 124 -56.53 -8.96 19.26
CA ILE A 124 -55.58 -9.72 18.45
C ILE A 124 -54.18 -9.37 18.96
N ALA A 125 -53.43 -10.41 19.31
CA ALA A 125 -52.03 -10.27 19.67
C ALA A 125 -51.23 -9.69 18.48
N ASN A 126 -50.10 -9.05 18.74
CA ASN A 126 -49.22 -8.56 17.67
C ASN A 126 -48.04 -9.52 17.39
N ASP A 127 -47.72 -10.41 18.34
CA ASP A 127 -46.69 -11.44 18.21
C ASP A 127 -47.17 -12.59 17.29
N PRO A 128 -46.42 -12.96 16.24
CA PRO A 128 -46.80 -14.03 15.32
C PRO A 128 -47.17 -15.35 16.02
N ASP A 129 -46.46 -15.74 17.08
CA ASP A 129 -46.69 -17.02 17.75
C ASP A 129 -47.93 -16.97 18.63
N LYS A 130 -48.21 -15.83 19.28
CA LYS A 130 -49.49 -15.63 19.99
C LYS A 130 -50.67 -15.59 19.00
N ILE A 131 -50.53 -14.95 17.84
CA ILE A 131 -51.57 -14.94 16.81
C ILE A 131 -51.85 -16.36 16.31
N LYS A 132 -50.81 -17.18 16.07
CA LYS A 132 -50.98 -18.60 15.71
C LYS A 132 -51.73 -19.38 16.79
N MET A 133 -51.48 -19.09 18.08
CA MET A 133 -52.23 -19.69 19.19
C MET A 133 -53.70 -19.27 19.17
N GLN A 134 -54.01 -17.99 18.97
CA GLN A 134 -55.39 -17.50 18.85
C GLN A 134 -56.11 -18.11 17.64
N LEU A 135 -55.40 -18.28 16.51
CA LEU A 135 -55.92 -18.95 15.32
C LEU A 135 -56.25 -20.43 15.60
N ALA A 136 -55.40 -21.12 16.37
CA ALA A 136 -55.64 -22.51 16.77
C ALA A 136 -56.85 -22.65 17.70
N GLN A 137 -57.01 -21.72 18.65
CA GLN A 137 -58.19 -21.65 19.53
C GLN A 137 -59.47 -21.40 18.73
N HIS A 138 -59.44 -20.45 17.79
CA HIS A 138 -60.59 -20.15 16.93
C HIS A 138 -60.97 -21.31 16.02
N LYS A 139 -59.99 -22.07 15.52
CA LYS A 139 -60.23 -23.33 14.78
C LYS A 139 -60.99 -24.35 15.63
N GLU A 140 -60.74 -24.41 16.93
CA GLU A 140 -61.49 -25.30 17.83
C GLU A 140 -62.93 -24.81 18.02
N PHE A 141 -63.14 -23.49 18.15
CA PHE A 141 -64.49 -22.91 18.13
C PHE A 141 -65.23 -23.24 16.84
N GLN A 142 -64.59 -23.10 15.67
CA GLN A 142 -65.19 -23.44 14.37
C GLN A 142 -65.60 -24.92 14.27
N LYS A 143 -64.83 -25.85 14.86
CA LYS A 143 -65.24 -27.26 14.94
C LYS A 143 -66.49 -27.44 15.81
N SER A 144 -66.56 -26.76 16.95
CA SER A 144 -67.74 -26.77 17.84
C SER A 144 -68.98 -26.21 17.11
N LEU A 145 -68.82 -25.08 16.43
CA LEU A 145 -69.88 -24.47 15.60
C LEU A 145 -70.33 -25.41 14.47
N GLY A 146 -69.39 -26.04 13.76
CA GLY A 146 -69.70 -27.05 12.74
C GLY A 146 -70.47 -28.24 13.29
N ALA A 147 -70.14 -28.73 14.48
CA ALA A 147 -70.87 -29.81 15.14
C ALA A 147 -72.32 -29.41 15.49
N LYS A 148 -72.55 -28.14 15.85
CA LYS A 148 -73.88 -27.59 16.16
C LYS A 148 -74.77 -27.38 14.93
N HIS A 149 -74.21 -27.36 13.72
CA HIS A 149 -74.97 -27.20 12.47
C HIS A 149 -76.08 -28.25 12.32
N SER A 150 -75.79 -29.52 12.64
CA SER A 150 -76.77 -30.60 12.57
C SER A 150 -77.94 -30.40 13.55
N VAL A 151 -77.66 -29.84 14.72
CA VAL A 151 -78.64 -29.51 15.76
C VAL A 151 -79.50 -28.33 15.32
N TYR A 152 -78.89 -27.30 14.73
CA TYR A 152 -79.59 -26.17 14.11
C TYR A 152 -80.54 -26.63 13.00
N ASP A 153 -80.06 -27.42 12.04
CA ASP A 153 -80.86 -27.94 10.94
C ASP A 153 -82.05 -28.74 11.44
N THR A 154 -81.81 -29.65 12.40
CA THR A 154 -82.87 -30.49 12.97
C THR A 154 -83.90 -29.64 13.72
N THR A 155 -83.45 -28.68 14.53
CA THR A 155 -84.33 -27.76 15.28
C THR A 155 -85.17 -26.91 14.32
N ASN A 156 -84.56 -26.35 13.28
CA ASN A 156 -85.25 -25.57 12.25
C ASN A 156 -86.29 -26.43 11.50
N ARG A 157 -85.93 -27.67 11.11
CA ARG A 157 -86.84 -28.61 10.42
C ARG A 157 -88.02 -29.02 11.31
N THR A 158 -87.78 -29.29 12.60
CA THR A 158 -88.86 -29.61 13.55
C THR A 158 -89.78 -28.43 13.82
N GLY A 159 -89.26 -27.20 13.94
CA GLY A 159 -90.06 -25.99 14.06
C GLY A 159 -90.92 -25.71 12.83
N ARG A 160 -90.38 -25.89 11.62
CA ARG A 160 -91.17 -25.79 10.37
C ARG A 160 -92.28 -26.83 10.31
N SER A 161 -91.98 -28.09 10.66
CA SER A 161 -93.00 -29.14 10.69
C SER A 161 -94.11 -28.88 11.71
N LEU A 162 -93.79 -28.23 12.85
CA LEU A 162 -94.80 -27.78 13.81
C LEU A 162 -95.64 -26.64 13.25
N LYS A 163 -95.01 -25.66 12.59
CA LYS A 163 -95.67 -24.52 11.95
C LYS A 163 -96.66 -24.98 10.88
N GLU A 164 -96.30 -25.98 10.07
CA GLU A 164 -97.17 -26.57 9.03
C GLU A 164 -98.40 -27.30 9.60
N LYS A 165 -98.29 -27.88 10.81
CA LYS A 165 -99.35 -28.70 11.44
C LYS A 165 -100.28 -27.89 12.33
N THR A 166 -99.94 -26.66 12.65
CA THR A 166 -100.72 -25.76 13.50
C THR A 166 -101.78 -25.03 12.68
N THR A 167 -103.03 -25.04 13.16
CA THR A 167 -104.16 -24.33 12.54
C THR A 167 -104.48 -22.99 13.21
N LEU A 168 -103.75 -22.63 14.27
CA LEU A 168 -103.94 -21.38 15.02
C LEU A 168 -102.99 -20.30 14.48
N ALA A 169 -103.52 -19.12 14.16
CA ALA A 169 -102.74 -18.03 13.58
C ALA A 169 -101.64 -17.51 14.53
N ASP A 170 -101.97 -17.32 15.82
CA ASP A 170 -101.04 -16.80 16.82
C ASP A 170 -99.84 -17.73 17.04
N ASP A 171 -100.08 -19.04 17.12
CA ASP A 171 -99.02 -20.05 17.24
C ASP A 171 -98.15 -20.10 15.97
N ASN A 172 -98.75 -19.87 14.81
CA ASN A 172 -98.02 -19.84 13.53
C ASN A 172 -97.05 -18.66 13.47
N LEU A 173 -97.52 -17.46 13.88
CA LEU A 173 -96.69 -16.26 14.01
C LEU A 173 -95.57 -16.48 15.04
N LYS A 174 -95.88 -17.03 16.21
CA LYS A 174 -94.87 -17.25 17.24
C LYS A 174 -93.77 -18.24 16.82
N LEU A 175 -94.15 -19.31 16.12
CA LEU A 175 -93.18 -20.25 15.56
C LEU A 175 -92.33 -19.60 14.46
N ASP A 176 -92.90 -18.68 13.68
CA ASP A 176 -92.15 -17.91 12.69
C ASP A 176 -91.12 -17.00 13.35
N ASP A 177 -91.52 -16.25 14.38
CA ASP A 177 -90.62 -15.38 15.16
C ASP A 177 -89.46 -16.19 15.76
N MET A 178 -89.76 -17.34 16.39
CA MET A 178 -88.73 -18.21 16.99
C MET A 178 -87.77 -18.78 15.94
N LEU A 179 -88.27 -19.16 14.77
CA LEU A 179 -87.44 -19.66 13.67
C LEU A 179 -86.61 -18.54 13.03
N SER A 180 -87.14 -17.32 12.96
CA SER A 180 -86.37 -16.15 12.51
C SER A 180 -85.27 -15.80 13.49
N GLU A 181 -85.59 -15.68 14.78
CA GLU A 181 -84.60 -15.35 15.81
C GLU A 181 -83.46 -16.37 15.83
N LEU A 182 -83.79 -17.67 15.72
CA LEU A 182 -82.78 -18.73 15.65
C LEU A 182 -81.88 -18.59 14.41
N ARG A 183 -82.46 -18.31 13.25
CA ARG A 183 -81.70 -18.09 12.00
C ARG A 183 -80.82 -16.86 12.12
N ASP A 184 -81.35 -15.75 12.60
CA ASP A 184 -80.64 -14.48 12.68
C ASP A 184 -79.44 -14.60 13.65
N LYS A 185 -79.61 -15.27 14.80
CA LYS A 185 -78.49 -15.56 15.72
C LYS A 185 -77.47 -16.53 15.12
N TRP A 186 -77.93 -17.60 14.45
CA TRP A 186 -77.03 -18.54 13.77
C TRP A 186 -76.17 -17.86 12.71
N ASP A 187 -76.78 -17.05 11.85
CA ASP A 187 -76.11 -16.30 10.78
C ASP A 187 -75.15 -15.26 11.38
N THR A 188 -75.54 -14.59 12.48
CA THR A 188 -74.68 -13.65 13.21
C THR A 188 -73.41 -14.32 13.74
N ILE A 189 -73.53 -15.47 14.41
CA ILE A 189 -72.37 -16.22 14.91
C ILE A 189 -71.47 -16.68 13.77
N CYS A 190 -72.05 -17.20 12.69
CA CYS A 190 -71.28 -17.60 11.51
C CYS A 190 -70.52 -16.41 10.91
N GLY A 191 -71.19 -15.25 10.77
CA GLY A 191 -70.58 -14.01 10.29
C GLY A 191 -69.43 -13.54 11.18
N LYS A 192 -69.66 -13.43 12.50
CA LYS A 192 -68.63 -13.06 13.49
C LYS A 192 -67.45 -14.03 13.48
N SER A 193 -67.70 -15.33 13.34
CA SER A 193 -66.64 -16.34 13.26
C SER A 193 -65.76 -16.19 12.02
N VAL A 194 -66.36 -15.92 10.85
CA VAL A 194 -65.62 -15.65 9.61
C VAL A 194 -64.83 -14.34 9.71
N GLU A 195 -65.45 -13.28 10.23
CA GLU A 195 -64.77 -12.00 10.43
C GLU A 195 -63.56 -12.13 11.36
N ARG A 196 -63.70 -12.86 12.48
CA ARG A 196 -62.60 -13.14 13.40
C ARG A 196 -61.47 -13.93 12.72
N GLN A 197 -61.79 -14.94 11.92
CA GLN A 197 -60.79 -15.69 11.16
C GLN A 197 -59.99 -14.78 10.22
N ASN A 198 -60.69 -13.97 9.41
CA ASN A 198 -60.05 -13.07 8.45
C ASN A 198 -59.12 -12.07 9.14
N LYS A 199 -59.57 -11.47 10.26
CA LYS A 199 -58.76 -10.52 11.04
C LYS A 199 -57.51 -11.18 11.65
N LEU A 200 -57.63 -12.41 12.16
CA LEU A 200 -56.47 -13.15 12.68
C LEU A 200 -55.47 -13.51 11.57
N GLU A 201 -55.94 -13.90 10.38
CA GLU A 201 -55.09 -14.19 9.23
C GLU A 201 -54.39 -12.94 8.67
N GLU A 202 -55.10 -11.81 8.58
CA GLU A 202 -54.54 -10.52 8.17
C GLU A 202 -53.45 -10.05 9.16
N ALA A 203 -53.72 -10.15 10.47
CA ALA A 203 -52.75 -9.81 11.50
C ALA A 203 -51.51 -10.74 11.46
N LEU A 204 -51.70 -12.04 11.23
CA LEU A 204 -50.61 -12.99 11.11
C LEU A 204 -49.74 -12.68 9.88
N LEU A 205 -50.35 -12.37 8.74
CA LEU A 205 -49.65 -12.01 7.52
C LEU A 205 -48.84 -10.73 7.73
N PHE A 206 -49.44 -9.69 8.31
CA PHE A 206 -48.77 -8.42 8.56
C PHE A 206 -47.60 -8.58 9.54
N SER A 207 -47.80 -9.26 10.66
CA SER A 207 -46.76 -9.50 11.65
C SER A 207 -45.63 -10.37 11.09
N GLY A 208 -45.96 -11.41 10.30
CA GLY A 208 -44.98 -12.24 9.60
C GLY A 208 -44.12 -11.46 8.60
N GLN A 209 -44.74 -10.63 7.76
CA GLN A 209 -44.01 -9.76 6.82
C GLN A 209 -43.09 -8.77 7.53
N PHE A 210 -43.55 -8.22 8.66
CA PHE A 210 -42.74 -7.37 9.51
C PHE A 210 -41.52 -8.11 10.07
N THR A 211 -41.70 -9.31 10.64
CA THR A 211 -40.60 -10.10 11.20
C THR A 211 -39.59 -10.53 10.14
N ASP A 212 -40.05 -10.94 8.96
CA ASP A 212 -39.16 -11.35 7.86
C ASP A 212 -38.33 -10.17 7.34
N ALA A 213 -38.96 -9.00 7.17
CA ALA A 213 -38.26 -7.79 6.73
C ALA A 213 -37.26 -7.28 7.78
N LEU A 214 -37.61 -7.37 9.07
CA LEU A 214 -36.74 -7.05 10.19
C LEU A 214 -35.51 -7.97 10.22
N GLN A 215 -35.72 -9.28 10.16
CA GLN A 215 -34.63 -10.27 10.19
C GLN A 215 -33.69 -10.10 9.00
N ALA A 216 -34.23 -9.90 7.79
CA ALA A 216 -33.42 -9.69 6.60
C ALA A 216 -32.50 -8.44 6.69
N LEU A 217 -32.93 -7.39 7.40
CA LEU A 217 -32.09 -6.21 7.67
C LEU A 217 -31.05 -6.50 8.75
N ILE A 218 -31.42 -7.17 9.84
CA ILE A 218 -30.50 -7.56 10.91
C ILE A 218 -29.38 -8.46 10.37
N ASP A 219 -29.72 -9.48 9.58
CA ASP A 219 -28.75 -10.40 8.98
C ASP A 219 -27.78 -9.68 8.05
N TRP A 220 -28.29 -8.73 7.26
CA TRP A 220 -27.44 -7.90 6.41
C TRP A 220 -26.48 -7.03 7.23
N LEU A 221 -26.95 -6.44 8.34
CA LEU A 221 -26.11 -5.66 9.25
C LEU A 221 -25.02 -6.55 9.90
N TYR A 222 -25.36 -7.77 10.33
CA TYR A 222 -24.38 -8.76 10.83
C TYR A 222 -23.27 -9.06 9.82
N LYS A 223 -23.61 -9.11 8.53
CA LYS A 223 -22.63 -9.38 7.47
C LYS A 223 -21.73 -8.19 7.16
N ILE A 224 -22.26 -6.97 7.21
CA ILE A 224 -21.56 -5.75 6.77
C ILE A 224 -20.71 -5.12 7.86
N GLU A 225 -21.18 -5.12 9.10
CA GLU A 225 -20.50 -4.47 10.22
C GLU A 225 -19.01 -4.89 10.34
N PRO A 226 -18.64 -6.18 10.26
CA PRO A 226 -17.23 -6.60 10.31
C PRO A 226 -16.39 -6.08 9.13
N GLN A 227 -16.99 -5.83 7.96
CA GLN A 227 -16.29 -5.32 6.78
C GLN A 227 -15.99 -3.81 6.87
N LEU A 228 -16.64 -3.12 7.82
CA LEU A 228 -16.44 -1.70 8.10
C LEU A 228 -15.59 -1.44 9.34
N ALA A 229 -15.14 -2.51 10.01
CA ALA A 229 -14.36 -2.42 11.23
C ALA A 229 -13.10 -1.55 11.09
N GLU A 230 -12.64 -0.99 12.20
CA GLU A 230 -11.54 -0.03 12.22
C GLU A 230 -10.18 -0.66 11.90
N ASP A 231 -10.03 -1.96 12.17
CA ASP A 231 -8.84 -2.76 11.92
C ASP A 231 -8.64 -3.12 10.43
N GLN A 232 -9.67 -2.92 9.59
CA GLN A 232 -9.56 -3.15 8.15
C GLN A 232 -8.53 -2.18 7.53
N PRO A 233 -7.48 -2.69 6.85
CA PRO A 233 -6.46 -1.86 6.26
C PRO A 233 -7.01 -1.09 5.05
N VAL A 234 -6.73 0.22 5.01
CA VAL A 234 -7.19 1.13 3.95
C VAL A 234 -6.05 1.88 3.25
N HIS A 235 -4.80 1.71 3.73
CA HIS A 235 -3.63 2.40 3.19
C HIS A 235 -2.89 1.53 2.17
N GLY A 236 -2.22 2.16 1.22
CA GLY A 236 -1.47 1.48 0.17
C GLY A 236 -1.02 2.45 -0.91
N ASP A 237 -0.76 1.93 -2.09
CA ASP A 237 -0.53 2.69 -3.31
C ASP A 237 -1.83 3.35 -3.80
N ILE A 238 -1.67 4.39 -4.61
CA ILE A 238 -2.77 5.24 -5.06
C ILE A 238 -3.89 4.43 -5.72
N ASP A 239 -3.54 3.49 -6.61
CA ASP A 239 -4.52 2.74 -7.39
C ASP A 239 -5.38 1.85 -6.48
N LEU A 240 -4.76 1.18 -5.50
CA LEU A 240 -5.48 0.39 -4.51
C LEU A 240 -6.43 1.26 -3.68
N VAL A 241 -5.94 2.40 -3.16
CA VAL A 241 -6.76 3.27 -2.31
C VAL A 241 -7.95 3.85 -3.08
N MET A 242 -7.74 4.24 -4.35
CA MET A 242 -8.83 4.67 -5.23
C MET A 242 -9.88 3.56 -5.44
N ASN A 243 -9.45 2.32 -5.65
CA ASN A 243 -10.36 1.18 -5.78
C ASN A 243 -11.17 0.94 -4.50
N LEU A 244 -10.53 0.99 -3.33
CA LEU A 244 -11.21 0.86 -2.04
C LEU A 244 -12.26 1.96 -1.82
N ILE A 245 -11.95 3.20 -2.23
CA ILE A 245 -12.89 4.33 -2.21
C ILE A 245 -14.10 4.05 -3.11
N ASP A 246 -13.88 3.58 -4.33
CA ASP A 246 -14.97 3.31 -5.27
C ASP A 246 -15.87 2.16 -4.80
N ASN A 247 -15.30 1.10 -4.24
CA ASN A 247 -16.08 0.03 -3.59
C ASN A 247 -16.89 0.57 -2.41
N HIS A 248 -16.31 1.46 -1.60
CA HIS A 248 -17.03 2.07 -0.49
C HIS A 248 -18.16 3.01 -0.97
N LYS A 249 -18.00 3.73 -2.09
CA LYS A 249 -19.09 4.51 -2.71
C LYS A 249 -20.25 3.62 -3.16
N VAL A 250 -19.96 2.43 -3.71
CA VAL A 250 -21.00 1.45 -4.06
C VAL A 250 -21.76 1.01 -2.81
N PHE A 251 -21.02 0.68 -1.74
CA PHE A 251 -21.62 0.35 -0.45
C PHE A 251 -22.50 1.48 0.10
N GLN A 252 -22.05 2.73 0.06
CA GLN A 252 -22.85 3.88 0.52
C GLN A 252 -24.16 4.04 -0.27
N LYS A 253 -24.15 3.75 -1.58
CA LYS A 253 -25.38 3.71 -2.39
C LYS A 253 -26.33 2.61 -1.93
N GLU A 254 -25.82 1.44 -1.58
CA GLU A 254 -26.64 0.35 -1.02
C GLU A 254 -27.20 0.70 0.36
N LEU A 255 -26.39 1.31 1.23
CA LEU A 255 -26.81 1.81 2.53
C LEU A 255 -27.96 2.82 2.36
N GLY A 256 -27.81 3.78 1.45
CA GLY A 256 -28.84 4.77 1.13
C GLY A 256 -30.16 4.15 0.63
N LYS A 257 -30.11 3.11 -0.20
CA LYS A 257 -31.31 2.37 -0.63
C LYS A 257 -32.01 1.72 0.57
N ARG A 258 -31.25 1.06 1.45
CA ARG A 258 -31.77 0.37 2.64
C ARG A 258 -32.30 1.31 3.72
N THR A 259 -31.88 2.58 3.75
CA THR A 259 -32.47 3.60 4.62
C THR A 259 -33.99 3.68 4.45
N SER A 260 -34.48 3.61 3.21
CA SER A 260 -35.92 3.63 2.93
C SER A 260 -36.65 2.40 3.51
N SER A 261 -36.02 1.22 3.45
CA SER A 261 -36.53 -0.01 4.06
C SER A 261 -36.60 0.10 5.58
N VAL A 262 -35.59 0.66 6.23
CA VAL A 262 -35.60 0.91 7.68
C VAL A 262 -36.72 1.87 8.07
N GLN A 263 -36.98 2.92 7.28
CA GLN A 263 -38.09 3.85 7.52
C GLN A 263 -39.46 3.20 7.30
N ALA A 264 -39.60 2.33 6.30
CA ALA A 264 -40.82 1.53 6.11
C ALA A 264 -41.06 0.62 7.32
N LEU A 265 -40.02 -0.08 7.78
CA LEU A 265 -40.12 -0.98 8.93
C LEU A 265 -40.43 -0.23 10.23
N LYS A 266 -39.86 0.97 10.44
CA LYS A 266 -40.22 1.85 11.57
C LYS A 266 -41.70 2.26 11.55
N ARG A 267 -42.31 2.42 10.38
CA ARG A 267 -43.76 2.68 10.24
C ARG A 267 -44.58 1.43 10.57
N SER A 268 -44.23 0.27 10.00
CA SER A 268 -44.90 -1.00 10.30
C SER A 268 -44.81 -1.37 11.79
N ALA A 269 -43.66 -1.12 12.43
CA ALA A 269 -43.52 -1.28 13.89
C ALA A 269 -44.46 -0.37 14.67
N ARG A 270 -44.64 0.88 14.23
CA ARG A 270 -45.57 1.82 14.86
C ARG A 270 -47.01 1.35 14.70
N GLU A 271 -47.39 0.87 13.52
CA GLU A 271 -48.72 0.30 13.27
C GLU A 271 -48.99 -0.93 14.16
N LEU A 272 -48.00 -1.81 14.38
CA LEU A 272 -48.12 -2.93 15.32
C LEU A 272 -48.29 -2.49 16.78
N ILE A 273 -47.59 -1.42 17.18
CA ILE A 273 -47.62 -0.89 18.56
C ILE A 273 -48.91 -0.10 18.83
N GLU A 274 -49.37 0.70 17.86
CA GLU A 274 -50.57 1.53 18.00
C GLU A 274 -51.86 0.73 17.74
N GLY A 275 -51.80 -0.30 16.89
CA GLY A 275 -52.93 -1.14 16.53
C GLY A 275 -53.28 -2.24 17.54
N SER A 276 -52.43 -2.48 18.55
CA SER A 276 -52.64 -3.53 19.55
C SER A 276 -52.64 -2.96 20.98
N ARG A 277 -53.48 -3.54 21.84
CA ARG A 277 -53.45 -3.29 23.30
C ARG A 277 -52.56 -4.30 24.04
N ASP A 278 -52.03 -5.30 23.33
CA ASP A 278 -51.13 -6.33 23.86
C ASP A 278 -49.72 -5.76 24.13
N ASP A 279 -48.96 -6.45 24.97
CA ASP A 279 -47.59 -6.06 25.28
C ASP A 279 -46.71 -6.06 24.02
N SER A 280 -46.43 -4.85 23.52
CA SER A 280 -45.60 -4.61 22.34
C SER A 280 -44.11 -4.45 22.70
N SER A 281 -43.69 -4.87 23.89
CA SER A 281 -42.30 -4.80 24.36
C SER A 281 -41.33 -5.53 23.41
N TRP A 282 -41.72 -6.68 22.86
CA TRP A 282 -40.89 -7.45 21.94
C TRP A 282 -40.57 -6.67 20.65
N VAL A 283 -41.56 -5.99 20.05
CA VAL A 283 -41.37 -5.12 18.87
C VAL A 283 -40.40 -4.00 19.20
N LYS A 284 -40.57 -3.36 20.37
CA LYS A 284 -39.71 -2.27 20.81
C LYS A 284 -38.26 -2.71 21.00
N VAL A 285 -38.03 -3.86 21.62
CA VAL A 285 -36.69 -4.43 21.83
C VAL A 285 -36.00 -4.73 20.49
N GLN A 286 -36.69 -5.41 19.58
CA GLN A 286 -36.13 -5.75 18.27
C GLN A 286 -35.86 -4.50 17.39
N MET A 287 -36.76 -3.53 17.43
CA MET A 287 -36.55 -2.26 16.72
C MET A 287 -35.44 -1.41 17.33
N GLN A 288 -35.22 -1.50 18.64
CA GLN A 288 -34.08 -0.88 19.31
C GLN A 288 -32.77 -1.54 18.87
N GLU A 289 -32.70 -2.88 18.86
CA GLU A 289 -31.53 -3.63 18.36
C GLU A 289 -31.18 -3.23 16.91
N LEU A 290 -32.18 -3.24 16.02
CA LEU A 290 -32.02 -2.78 14.65
C LEU A 290 -31.51 -1.34 14.58
N SER A 291 -32.09 -0.43 15.38
CA SER A 291 -31.73 1.00 15.35
C SER A 291 -30.31 1.23 15.83
N THR A 292 -29.92 0.63 16.97
CA THR A 292 -28.56 0.72 17.50
C THR A 292 -27.54 0.22 16.48
N ARG A 293 -27.82 -0.93 15.86
CA ARG A 293 -26.88 -1.50 14.91
C ARG A 293 -26.82 -0.74 13.59
N TRP A 294 -27.95 -0.25 13.12
CA TRP A 294 -28.01 0.63 11.95
C TRP A 294 -27.18 1.89 12.17
N GLU A 295 -27.29 2.51 13.35
CA GLU A 295 -26.50 3.67 13.76
C GLU A 295 -25.00 3.34 13.82
N THR A 296 -24.63 2.19 14.39
CA THR A 296 -23.23 1.70 14.38
C THR A 296 -22.69 1.55 12.96
N VAL A 297 -23.43 0.90 12.05
CA VAL A 297 -23.00 0.73 10.65
C VAL A 297 -22.89 2.08 9.92
N CYS A 298 -23.80 3.02 10.18
CA CYS A 298 -23.71 4.38 9.63
C CYS A 298 -22.45 5.09 10.14
N ALA A 299 -22.18 5.02 11.45
CA ALA A 299 -20.99 5.62 12.06
C ALA A 299 -19.69 5.00 11.53
N LEU A 300 -19.62 3.66 11.45
CA LEU A 300 -18.48 2.93 10.89
C LEU A 300 -18.28 3.25 9.40
N SER A 301 -19.36 3.43 8.63
CA SER A 301 -19.27 3.85 7.23
C SER A 301 -18.64 5.23 7.10
N VAL A 302 -19.06 6.20 7.93
CA VAL A 302 -18.47 7.56 7.93
C VAL A 302 -17.01 7.50 8.38
N SER A 303 -16.70 6.75 9.44
CA SER A 303 -15.31 6.54 9.90
C SER A 303 -14.43 5.94 8.80
N LYS A 304 -14.91 4.90 8.09
CA LYS A 304 -14.19 4.28 6.97
C LYS A 304 -13.97 5.26 5.81
N GLN A 305 -14.96 6.08 5.48
CA GLN A 305 -14.82 7.14 4.47
C GLN A 305 -13.70 8.12 4.84
N THR A 306 -13.68 8.63 6.08
CA THR A 306 -12.64 9.56 6.54
C THR A 306 -11.25 8.92 6.52
N ARG A 307 -11.13 7.65 6.95
CA ARG A 307 -9.87 6.90 6.89
C ARG A 307 -9.38 6.70 5.45
N LEU A 308 -10.29 6.38 4.51
CA LEU A 308 -9.96 6.24 3.09
C LEU A 308 -9.50 7.56 2.46
N GLU A 309 -10.14 8.67 2.78
CA GLU A 309 -9.73 10.00 2.30
C GLU A 309 -8.36 10.42 2.86
N GLN A 310 -8.08 10.10 4.13
CA GLN A 310 -6.76 10.31 4.72
C GLN A 310 -5.69 9.44 4.04
N ALA A 311 -6.00 8.15 3.82
CA ALA A 311 -5.11 7.23 3.13
C ALA A 311 -4.80 7.72 1.69
N LEU A 312 -5.80 8.24 0.98
CA LEU A 312 -5.62 8.78 -0.37
C LEU A 312 -4.68 9.99 -0.34
N ARG A 313 -4.90 10.96 0.56
CA ARG A 313 -4.02 12.12 0.70
C ARG A 313 -2.57 11.71 0.99
N GLN A 314 -2.37 10.72 1.87
CA GLN A 314 -1.04 10.21 2.18
C GLN A 314 -0.39 9.51 0.98
N ALA A 315 -1.15 8.70 0.23
CA ALA A 315 -0.66 8.02 -0.96
C ALA A 315 -0.31 9.02 -2.08
N GLU A 316 -1.13 10.04 -2.30
CA GLU A 316 -0.89 11.14 -3.24
C GLU A 316 0.36 11.96 -2.87
N GLU A 317 0.52 12.32 -1.59
CA GLU A 317 1.69 13.05 -1.13
C GLU A 317 2.97 12.19 -1.28
N PHE A 318 2.93 10.93 -0.86
CA PHE A 318 4.05 10.00 -1.02
C PHE A 318 4.45 9.84 -2.48
N HIS A 319 3.48 9.58 -3.37
CA HIS A 319 3.73 9.43 -4.80
C HIS A 319 4.31 10.70 -5.43
N SER A 320 3.77 11.87 -5.09
CA SER A 320 4.24 13.16 -5.59
C SER A 320 5.71 13.41 -5.19
N VAL A 321 6.05 13.22 -3.91
CA VAL A 321 7.43 13.39 -3.44
C VAL A 321 8.38 12.38 -4.10
N VAL A 322 7.96 11.11 -4.22
CA VAL A 322 8.74 10.07 -4.90
C VAL A 322 8.99 10.42 -6.36
N HIS A 323 7.97 10.87 -7.09
CA HIS A 323 8.09 11.21 -8.51
C HIS A 323 9.03 12.40 -8.73
N VAL A 324 8.87 13.49 -7.96
CA VAL A 324 9.76 14.66 -8.02
C VAL A 324 11.21 14.27 -7.69
N LEU A 325 11.42 13.39 -6.72
CA LEU A 325 12.76 12.91 -6.36
C LEU A 325 13.37 12.06 -7.49
N LEU A 326 12.59 11.17 -8.12
CA LEU A 326 13.07 10.34 -9.23
C LEU A 326 13.42 11.15 -10.47
N GLU A 327 12.65 12.20 -10.77
CA GLU A 327 12.95 13.14 -11.84
C GLU A 327 14.28 13.85 -11.59
N TRP A 328 14.45 14.42 -10.39
CA TRP A 328 15.71 15.07 -10.01
C TRP A 328 16.90 14.09 -10.00
N LEU A 329 16.71 12.86 -9.52
CA LEU A 329 17.74 11.83 -9.54
C LEU A 329 18.19 11.53 -10.97
N ALA A 330 17.26 11.43 -11.93
CA ALA A 330 17.61 11.21 -13.33
C ALA A 330 18.47 12.36 -13.90
N GLU A 331 18.14 13.61 -13.57
CA GLU A 331 18.95 14.77 -13.96
C GLU A 331 20.35 14.77 -13.30
N ALA A 332 20.41 14.47 -12.01
CA ALA A 332 21.66 14.39 -11.25
C ALA A 332 22.59 13.28 -11.77
N GLU A 333 22.03 12.10 -12.06
CA GLU A 333 22.77 11.01 -12.69
C GLU A 333 23.33 11.42 -14.06
N GLN A 334 22.52 12.11 -14.88
CA GLN A 334 22.96 12.59 -16.19
C GLN A 334 24.08 13.64 -16.07
N ALA A 335 23.98 14.56 -15.10
CA ALA A 335 25.01 15.57 -14.83
C ALA A 335 26.33 14.94 -14.37
N LEU A 336 26.28 13.91 -13.53
CA LEU A 336 27.47 13.25 -12.97
C LEU A 336 28.13 12.24 -13.91
N ARG A 337 27.37 11.64 -14.83
CA ARG A 337 27.88 10.67 -15.83
C ARG A 337 28.94 11.25 -16.77
N PHE A 338 28.93 12.58 -16.99
CA PHE A 338 29.88 13.22 -17.91
C PHE A 338 31.23 13.51 -17.23
N HIS A 339 32.10 12.51 -17.21
CA HIS A 339 33.46 12.59 -16.64
C HIS A 339 34.52 13.09 -17.62
N GLY A 340 34.21 14.16 -18.37
CA GLY A 340 35.13 14.77 -19.34
C GLY A 340 36.51 15.11 -18.76
N VAL A 341 37.45 15.45 -19.64
CA VAL A 341 38.79 15.90 -19.22
C VAL A 341 38.61 17.16 -18.36
N LEU A 342 39.22 17.17 -17.17
CA LEU A 342 39.17 18.33 -16.28
C LEU A 342 39.95 19.49 -16.90
N PRO A 343 39.52 20.74 -16.67
CA PRO A 343 40.29 21.90 -17.11
C PRO A 343 41.71 21.90 -16.52
N ASP A 344 42.70 22.19 -17.36
CA ASP A 344 44.11 22.39 -16.95
C ASP A 344 44.36 23.82 -16.42
N ASP A 345 43.30 24.62 -16.27
CA ASP A 345 43.34 26.00 -15.82
C ASP A 345 42.78 26.10 -14.40
N GLU A 346 43.50 26.79 -13.53
CA GLU A 346 43.15 26.88 -12.11
C GLU A 346 41.81 27.59 -11.89
N GLU A 347 41.54 28.67 -12.64
CA GLU A 347 40.35 29.50 -12.47
C GLU A 347 39.10 28.76 -12.99
N ALA A 348 39.21 28.08 -14.13
CA ALA A 348 38.16 27.20 -14.64
C ALA A 348 37.86 26.04 -13.68
N LEU A 349 38.88 25.45 -13.05
CA LEU A 349 38.71 24.35 -12.11
C LEU A 349 38.11 24.81 -10.77
N ARG A 350 38.50 25.99 -10.27
CA ARG A 350 37.86 26.63 -9.10
C ARG A 350 36.38 26.90 -9.37
N THR A 351 36.06 27.42 -10.56
CA THR A 351 34.66 27.64 -10.99
C THR A 351 33.86 26.34 -10.99
N LEU A 352 34.43 25.26 -11.49
CA LEU A 352 33.78 23.95 -11.50
C LEU A 352 33.61 23.36 -10.08
N ILE A 353 34.58 23.60 -9.19
CA ILE A 353 34.48 23.24 -7.76
C ILE A 353 33.35 24.01 -7.09
N ASP A 354 33.17 25.30 -7.39
CA ASP A 354 32.09 26.10 -6.82
C ASP A 354 30.72 25.66 -7.37
N GLN A 355 30.60 25.36 -8.66
CA GLN A 355 29.40 24.75 -9.25
C GLN A 355 29.06 23.41 -8.59
N HIS A 356 30.07 22.57 -8.38
CA HIS A 356 29.87 21.28 -7.72
C HIS A 356 29.55 21.46 -6.22
N ARG A 357 30.08 22.48 -5.55
CA ARG A 357 29.71 22.82 -4.17
C ARG A 357 28.22 23.20 -4.09
N GLU A 358 27.72 23.95 -5.06
CA GLU A 358 26.28 24.25 -5.16
C GLU A 358 25.45 22.98 -5.40
N PHE A 359 25.92 22.09 -6.27
CA PHE A 359 25.29 20.77 -6.47
C PHE A 359 25.24 19.96 -5.16
N MET A 360 26.34 19.93 -4.40
CA MET A 360 26.40 19.23 -3.10
C MET A 360 25.45 19.84 -2.07
N LYS A 361 25.22 21.16 -2.11
CA LYS A 361 24.19 21.80 -1.27
C LYS A 361 22.79 21.32 -1.66
N LYS A 362 22.46 21.31 -2.96
CA LYS A 362 21.18 20.79 -3.48
C LYS A 362 20.99 19.31 -3.14
N LEU A 363 22.06 18.51 -3.17
CA LEU A 363 22.03 17.11 -2.78
C LEU A 363 21.62 16.93 -1.31
N GLU A 364 22.15 17.76 -0.40
CA GLU A 364 21.77 17.67 1.02
C GLU A 364 20.31 18.14 1.25
N GLU A 365 19.83 19.13 0.48
CA GLU A 365 18.40 19.51 0.48
C GLU A 365 17.52 18.34 0.01
N LYS A 366 17.91 17.66 -1.08
CA LYS A 366 17.21 16.47 -1.60
C LYS A 366 17.28 15.25 -0.69
N LYS A 367 18.31 15.14 0.15
CA LYS A 367 18.38 14.11 1.19
C LYS A 367 17.28 14.28 2.25
N ALA A 368 16.92 15.53 2.59
CA ALA A 368 15.79 15.78 3.48
C ALA A 368 14.46 15.34 2.84
N GLU A 369 14.27 15.58 1.54
CA GLU A 369 13.12 15.06 0.77
C GLU A 369 13.09 13.53 0.73
N LEU A 370 14.24 12.86 0.52
CA LEU A 370 14.36 11.40 0.59
C LEU A 370 13.93 10.85 1.96
N ASN A 371 14.39 11.48 3.05
CA ASN A 371 14.03 11.07 4.40
C ASN A 371 12.52 11.26 4.65
N LYS A 372 11.94 12.36 4.15
CA LYS A 372 10.48 12.60 4.19
C LYS A 372 9.72 11.50 3.43
N ALA A 373 10.13 11.20 2.20
CA ALA A 373 9.51 10.17 1.37
C ALA A 373 9.61 8.77 2.01
N THR A 374 10.78 8.43 2.56
CA THR A 374 11.00 7.16 3.26
C THR A 374 10.11 7.06 4.50
N GLY A 375 10.05 8.12 5.32
CA GLY A 375 9.18 8.15 6.50
C GLY A 375 7.69 8.04 6.15
N MET A 376 7.24 8.69 5.07
CA MET A 376 5.87 8.51 4.56
C MET A 376 5.60 7.07 4.12
N GLY A 377 6.51 6.48 3.35
CA GLY A 377 6.37 5.11 2.88
C GLY A 377 6.37 4.10 4.04
N GLU A 378 7.20 4.29 5.06
CA GLU A 378 7.22 3.47 6.28
C GLU A 378 5.94 3.62 7.11
N ALA A 379 5.41 4.84 7.23
CA ALA A 379 4.13 5.10 7.89
C ALA A 379 2.96 4.41 7.17
N ILE A 380 2.93 4.46 5.84
CA ILE A 380 1.95 3.73 5.03
C ILE A 380 2.12 2.22 5.27
N LEU A 381 3.34 1.69 5.19
CA LEU A 381 3.65 0.26 5.36
C LEU A 381 3.19 -0.32 6.71
N ALA A 382 3.21 0.47 7.78
CA ALA A 382 2.79 0.02 9.11
C ALA A 382 1.32 -0.41 9.18
N ILE A 383 0.46 0.17 8.31
CA ILE A 383 -0.99 -0.05 8.27
C ILE A 383 -1.48 -0.34 6.84
N CYS A 384 -0.57 -0.84 6.00
CA CYS A 384 -0.78 -1.07 4.58
C CYS A 384 -1.61 -2.32 4.33
N HIS A 385 -2.44 -2.24 3.30
CA HIS A 385 -3.14 -3.39 2.77
C HIS A 385 -2.14 -4.41 2.16
N PRO A 386 -2.31 -5.72 2.40
CA PRO A 386 -1.36 -6.75 1.96
C PRO A 386 -0.97 -6.66 0.47
N ASP A 387 -1.94 -6.40 -0.40
CA ASP A 387 -1.75 -6.33 -1.86
C ASP A 387 -0.82 -5.19 -2.32
N SER A 388 -0.59 -4.18 -1.48
CA SER A 388 0.23 -3.01 -1.83
C SER A 388 1.61 -3.01 -1.16
N ILE A 389 1.85 -3.89 -0.19
CA ILE A 389 3.10 -3.93 0.59
C ILE A 389 4.32 -4.00 -0.32
N THR A 390 4.29 -4.85 -1.34
CA THR A 390 5.42 -5.02 -2.28
C THR A 390 5.68 -3.75 -3.09
N THR A 391 4.62 -3.09 -3.55
CA THR A 391 4.69 -1.88 -4.36
C THR A 391 5.31 -0.74 -3.55
N VAL A 392 4.77 -0.44 -2.36
CA VAL A 392 5.29 0.63 -1.50
C VAL A 392 6.74 0.36 -1.09
N LYS A 393 7.10 -0.88 -0.73
CA LYS A 393 8.50 -1.26 -0.43
C LYS A 393 9.44 -1.05 -1.61
N HIS A 394 8.98 -1.37 -2.81
CA HIS A 394 9.76 -1.20 -4.04
C HIS A 394 10.09 0.27 -4.29
N TRP A 395 9.10 1.17 -4.18
CA TRP A 395 9.32 2.62 -4.30
C TRP A 395 10.36 3.14 -3.30
N ILE A 396 10.25 2.77 -2.02
CA ILE A 396 11.22 3.16 -0.98
C ILE A 396 12.63 2.65 -1.32
N THR A 397 12.72 1.41 -1.80
CA THR A 397 14.01 0.79 -2.11
C THR A 397 14.68 1.45 -3.31
N ILE A 398 13.92 1.76 -4.38
CA ILE A 398 14.46 2.44 -5.56
C ILE A 398 14.99 3.82 -5.20
N ILE A 399 14.20 4.65 -4.51
CA ILE A 399 14.62 6.03 -4.22
C ILE A 399 15.86 6.05 -3.32
N ARG A 400 15.96 5.12 -2.35
CA ARG A 400 17.13 4.99 -1.47
C ARG A 400 18.37 4.56 -2.26
N ALA A 401 18.24 3.50 -3.06
CA ALA A 401 19.36 2.94 -3.83
C ALA A 401 19.91 3.96 -4.84
N ARG A 402 19.05 4.58 -5.64
CA ARG A 402 19.47 5.57 -6.65
C ARG A 402 20.09 6.82 -6.02
N PHE A 403 19.54 7.29 -4.90
CA PHE A 403 20.13 8.42 -4.19
C PHE A 403 21.52 8.09 -3.63
N GLU A 404 21.71 6.89 -3.10
CA GLU A 404 23.01 6.43 -2.61
C GLU A 404 24.07 6.35 -3.73
N GLU A 405 23.67 5.89 -4.94
CA GLU A 405 24.53 5.91 -6.12
C GLU A 405 24.93 7.33 -6.53
N VAL A 406 23.96 8.26 -6.62
CA VAL A 406 24.23 9.67 -6.93
C VAL A 406 25.16 10.31 -5.89
N LEU A 407 24.95 10.03 -4.60
CA LEU A 407 25.82 10.50 -3.53
C LEU A 407 27.25 9.99 -3.68
N ALA A 408 27.43 8.71 -4.05
CA ALA A 408 28.75 8.13 -4.29
C ALA A 408 29.45 8.80 -5.47
N TRP A 409 28.76 8.98 -6.60
CA TRP A 409 29.30 9.66 -7.78
C TRP A 409 29.63 11.13 -7.50
N ALA A 410 28.79 11.83 -6.75
CA ALA A 410 29.04 13.22 -6.35
C ALA A 410 30.32 13.33 -5.51
N LYS A 411 30.49 12.48 -4.49
CA LYS A 411 31.72 12.44 -3.67
C LYS A 411 32.96 12.11 -4.49
N GLN A 412 32.86 11.16 -5.42
CA GLN A 412 33.96 10.80 -6.31
C GLN A 412 34.32 11.97 -7.23
N HIS A 413 33.33 12.70 -7.76
CA HIS A 413 33.56 13.87 -8.58
C HIS A 413 34.23 15.00 -7.78
N GLN A 414 33.77 15.25 -6.55
CA GLN A 414 34.37 16.22 -5.63
C GLN A 414 35.87 15.93 -5.40
N GLN A 415 36.21 14.67 -5.11
CA GLN A 415 37.59 14.24 -4.89
C GLN A 415 38.46 14.40 -6.14
N ARG A 416 37.91 14.12 -7.32
CA ARG A 416 38.63 14.32 -8.59
C ARG A 416 38.94 15.80 -8.85
N LEU A 417 37.98 16.69 -8.60
CA LEU A 417 38.15 18.12 -8.77
C LEU A 417 39.18 18.68 -7.78
N SER A 418 39.06 18.34 -6.50
CA SER A 418 40.01 18.80 -5.47
C SER A 418 41.42 18.26 -5.69
N GLY A 419 41.54 16.99 -6.08
CA GLY A 419 42.82 16.37 -6.44
C GLY A 419 43.48 17.03 -7.65
N ALA A 420 42.70 17.37 -8.68
CA ALA A 420 43.21 18.10 -9.84
C ALA A 420 43.69 19.52 -9.47
N LEU A 421 42.94 20.24 -8.62
CA LEU A 421 43.32 21.58 -8.18
C LEU A 421 44.59 21.56 -7.33
N ALA A 422 44.66 20.64 -6.37
CA ALA A 422 45.86 20.44 -5.55
C ALA A 422 47.07 20.08 -6.42
N GLY A 423 46.88 19.24 -7.45
CA GLY A 423 47.93 18.91 -8.43
C GLY A 423 48.41 20.11 -9.23
N LEU A 424 47.51 21.00 -9.67
CA LEU A 424 47.87 22.24 -10.38
C LEU A 424 48.63 23.21 -9.47
N ILE A 425 48.14 23.46 -8.26
CA ILE A 425 48.79 24.35 -7.29
C ILE A 425 50.18 23.82 -6.93
N ALA A 426 50.31 22.53 -6.60
CA ALA A 426 51.61 21.93 -6.28
C ALA A 426 52.61 22.00 -7.45
N ASN A 427 52.14 21.88 -8.69
CA ASN A 427 53.00 22.05 -9.87
C ASN A 427 53.42 23.51 -10.07
N GLN A 428 52.54 24.47 -9.77
CA GLN A 428 52.87 25.90 -9.82
C GLN A 428 53.86 26.29 -8.73
N GLU A 429 53.66 25.85 -7.49
CA GLU A 429 54.60 26.07 -6.38
C GLU A 429 55.98 25.46 -6.68
N LEU A 430 56.02 24.25 -7.26
CA LEU A 430 57.27 23.63 -7.69
C LEU A 430 57.98 24.44 -8.78
N LEU A 431 57.23 24.94 -9.77
CA LEU A 431 57.77 25.83 -10.80
C LEU A 431 58.39 27.10 -10.19
N GLU A 432 57.71 27.75 -9.25
CA GLU A 432 58.21 28.94 -8.57
C GLU A 432 59.44 28.67 -7.69
N ALA A 433 59.44 27.56 -6.96
CA ALA A 433 60.58 27.14 -6.15
C ALA A 433 61.81 26.86 -7.02
N LEU A 434 61.63 26.18 -8.17
CA LEU A 434 62.72 25.92 -9.12
C LEU A 434 63.25 27.21 -9.76
N LEU A 435 62.36 28.14 -10.16
CA LEU A 435 62.77 29.44 -10.71
C LEU A 435 63.55 30.27 -9.69
N SER A 436 63.11 30.29 -8.43
CA SER A 436 63.79 31.00 -7.34
C SER A 436 65.15 30.39 -7.06
N TRP A 437 65.24 29.06 -7.02
CA TRP A 437 66.50 28.35 -6.86
C TRP A 437 67.46 28.61 -8.03
N LEU A 438 66.97 28.60 -9.26
CA LEU A 438 67.77 28.93 -10.44
C LEU A 438 68.27 30.37 -10.41
N GLN A 439 67.44 31.32 -9.97
CA GLN A 439 67.85 32.70 -9.80
C GLN A 439 68.98 32.83 -8.76
N TRP A 440 68.85 32.16 -7.62
CA TRP A 440 69.91 32.11 -6.62
C TRP A 440 71.17 31.46 -7.18
N ALA A 441 71.05 30.31 -7.84
CA ALA A 441 72.15 29.57 -8.43
C ALA A 441 72.90 30.39 -9.49
N GLU A 442 72.18 31.10 -10.36
CA GLU A 442 72.75 32.01 -11.35
C GLU A 442 73.55 33.14 -10.69
N THR A 443 72.99 33.79 -9.67
CA THR A 443 73.66 34.85 -8.91
C THR A 443 74.92 34.32 -8.22
N THR A 444 74.81 33.21 -7.50
CA THR A 444 75.94 32.60 -6.79
C THR A 444 77.05 32.18 -7.75
N LEU A 445 76.73 31.52 -8.87
CA LEU A 445 77.74 31.15 -9.87
C LEU A 445 78.42 32.38 -10.47
N THR A 446 77.67 33.46 -10.70
CA THR A 446 78.20 34.72 -11.26
C THR A 446 79.10 35.46 -10.26
N GLU A 447 78.72 35.50 -8.98
CA GLU A 447 79.55 36.08 -7.92
C GLU A 447 80.84 35.29 -7.75
N LYS A 448 80.71 33.96 -7.67
CA LYS A 448 81.83 33.06 -7.53
C LYS A 448 82.75 33.10 -8.77
N ASP A 449 82.26 33.37 -9.97
CA ASP A 449 83.09 33.51 -11.19
C ASP A 449 83.93 34.79 -11.20
N LYS A 450 83.56 35.81 -10.40
CA LYS A 450 84.36 37.03 -10.20
C LYS A 450 85.49 36.86 -9.18
N GLU A 451 85.40 35.83 -8.34
CA GLU A 451 86.45 35.53 -7.36
C GLU A 451 87.73 35.11 -8.10
N VAL A 452 88.85 35.69 -7.69
CA VAL A 452 90.15 35.31 -8.24
C VAL A 452 90.45 33.88 -7.81
N ILE A 453 90.79 33.02 -8.76
CA ILE A 453 91.14 31.63 -8.45
C ILE A 453 92.43 31.64 -7.59
N PRO A 454 92.41 31.04 -6.39
CA PRO A 454 93.58 30.99 -5.53
C PRO A 454 94.76 30.29 -6.21
N GLN A 455 95.98 30.66 -5.81
CA GLN A 455 97.22 30.07 -6.36
C GLN A 455 97.72 28.86 -5.56
N GLU A 456 96.95 28.39 -4.58
CA GLU A 456 97.25 27.20 -3.78
C GLU A 456 96.43 25.99 -4.26
N ILE A 457 97.11 24.87 -4.52
CA ILE A 457 96.49 23.64 -5.04
C ILE A 457 95.40 23.10 -4.11
N GLU A 458 95.63 23.08 -2.80
CA GLU A 458 94.65 22.55 -1.84
C GLU A 458 93.39 23.42 -1.75
N GLU A 459 93.53 24.75 -1.90
CA GLU A 459 92.39 25.67 -1.96
C GLU A 459 91.57 25.49 -3.25
N VAL A 460 92.23 25.30 -4.40
CA VAL A 460 91.54 25.01 -5.67
C VAL A 460 90.84 23.64 -5.63
N LYS A 461 91.45 22.62 -5.01
CA LYS A 461 90.80 21.31 -4.77
C LYS A 461 89.57 21.45 -3.88
N ALA A 462 89.64 22.28 -2.84
CA ALA A 462 88.49 22.57 -1.98
C ALA A 462 87.36 23.27 -2.77
N LEU A 463 87.68 24.23 -3.64
CA LEU A 463 86.70 24.89 -4.52
C LEU A 463 86.07 23.92 -5.54
N ILE A 464 86.85 22.97 -6.07
CA ILE A 464 86.33 21.91 -6.96
C ILE A 464 85.37 21.00 -6.19
N ALA A 465 85.72 20.61 -4.96
CA ALA A 465 84.85 19.81 -4.11
C ALA A 465 83.55 20.56 -3.75
N GLU A 466 83.63 21.85 -3.38
CA GLU A 466 82.47 22.72 -3.16
C GLU A 466 81.58 22.77 -4.42
N HIS A 467 82.17 23.05 -5.59
CA HIS A 467 81.43 23.12 -6.84
C HIS A 467 80.84 21.77 -7.27
N GLN A 468 81.48 20.67 -6.92
CA GLN A 468 80.96 19.32 -7.15
C GLN A 468 79.67 19.07 -6.36
N THR A 469 79.59 19.56 -5.11
CA THR A 469 78.33 19.48 -4.33
C THR A 469 77.19 20.26 -5.00
N PHE A 470 77.49 21.41 -5.62
CA PHE A 470 76.50 22.17 -6.40
C PHE A 470 76.02 21.39 -7.64
N MET A 471 76.92 20.71 -8.36
CA MET A 471 76.56 19.88 -9.53
C MET A 471 75.69 18.67 -9.15
N GLU A 472 75.92 18.09 -7.97
CA GLU A 472 75.07 17.03 -7.42
C GLU A 472 73.66 17.55 -7.09
N GLU A 473 73.55 18.77 -6.56
CA GLU A 473 72.27 19.44 -6.32
C GLU A 473 71.50 19.70 -7.63
N MET A 474 72.17 20.20 -8.68
CA MET A 474 71.58 20.31 -10.03
C MET A 474 71.04 18.95 -10.51
N THR A 475 71.81 17.88 -10.34
CA THR A 475 71.38 16.54 -10.76
C THR A 475 70.16 16.05 -9.95
N ARG A 476 70.11 16.36 -8.66
CA ARG A 476 68.98 16.04 -7.77
C ARG A 476 67.69 16.78 -8.15
N LYS A 477 67.80 18.00 -8.68
CA LYS A 477 66.66 18.84 -9.10
C LYS A 477 66.16 18.53 -10.52
N GLN A 478 66.93 17.82 -11.35
CA GLN A 478 66.52 17.45 -12.71
C GLN A 478 65.15 16.74 -12.81
N PRO A 479 64.79 15.77 -11.93
CA PRO A 479 63.48 15.12 -12.00
C PRO A 479 62.31 16.09 -11.77
N ASP A 480 62.49 17.10 -10.92
CA ASP A 480 61.48 18.12 -10.65
C ASP A 480 61.27 19.03 -11.87
N VAL A 481 62.35 19.40 -12.56
CA VAL A 481 62.30 20.13 -13.83
C VAL A 481 61.61 19.32 -14.92
N ASP A 482 61.94 18.04 -15.02
CA ASP A 482 61.29 17.11 -15.97
C ASP A 482 59.80 16.94 -15.66
N LYS A 483 59.42 16.88 -14.38
CA LYS A 483 58.03 16.78 -13.94
C LYS A 483 57.24 18.00 -14.37
N VAL A 484 57.73 19.21 -14.05
CA VAL A 484 57.05 20.47 -14.43
C VAL A 484 56.97 20.58 -15.95
N THR A 485 58.07 20.39 -16.67
CA THR A 485 58.07 20.52 -18.14
C THR A 485 57.18 19.49 -18.83
N LYS A 486 57.10 18.24 -18.36
CA LYS A 486 56.19 17.22 -18.90
C LYS A 486 54.72 17.58 -18.72
N THR A 487 54.35 18.14 -17.56
CA THR A 487 52.98 18.59 -17.29
C THR A 487 52.49 19.60 -18.33
N TYR A 488 53.33 20.56 -18.72
CA TYR A 488 52.98 21.58 -19.72
C TYR A 488 53.25 21.17 -21.18
N LYS A 489 54.06 20.14 -21.42
CA LYS A 489 54.34 19.58 -22.77
C LYS A 489 53.22 18.70 -23.34
N ARG A 490 52.41 18.05 -22.52
CA ARG A 490 51.30 17.18 -22.99
C ARG A 490 50.23 17.90 -23.83
N LYS A 491 50.33 19.23 -23.96
CA LYS A 491 49.39 20.10 -24.67
C LYS A 491 49.64 20.19 -26.19
N ALA A 492 49.92 19.05 -26.85
CA ALA A 492 49.74 18.93 -28.30
C ALA A 492 48.43 18.17 -28.55
N LEU A 493 47.41 18.87 -29.03
CA LEU A 493 46.14 18.27 -29.43
C LEU A 493 46.41 17.20 -30.51
N GLU A 494 46.13 15.94 -30.20
CA GLU A 494 45.81 14.99 -31.27
C GLU A 494 44.46 15.41 -31.89
N PRO A 495 44.35 15.51 -33.23
CA PRO A 495 43.07 15.71 -33.87
C PRO A 495 42.19 14.48 -33.60
N THR A 496 40.99 14.72 -33.10
CA THR A 496 39.93 13.73 -32.88
C THR A 496 39.75 12.84 -34.12
N PRO A 497 39.93 11.50 -34.03
CA PRO A 497 39.45 10.62 -35.06
C PRO A 497 37.93 10.48 -34.91
N VAL A 498 37.23 10.77 -36.00
CA VAL A 498 35.81 10.52 -36.20
C VAL A 498 35.50 9.05 -35.86
N GLN A 499 34.57 8.86 -34.95
CA GLN A 499 34.03 7.58 -34.53
C GLN A 499 33.29 6.93 -35.72
N SER A 500 33.72 5.74 -36.14
CA SER A 500 32.84 4.79 -36.82
C SER A 500 33.04 3.39 -36.24
N HIS A 501 31.92 2.80 -35.84
CA HIS A 501 31.80 1.47 -35.26
C HIS A 501 32.15 0.37 -36.28
N ILE A 502 32.80 -0.70 -35.81
CA ILE A 502 32.41 -2.13 -35.94
C ILE A 502 33.51 -3.00 -35.25
N PRO A 503 33.17 -4.00 -34.42
CA PRO A 503 34.14 -4.88 -33.74
C PRO A 503 34.31 -6.24 -34.45
N VAL A 504 35.54 -6.73 -34.61
CA VAL A 504 35.83 -8.16 -34.88
C VAL A 504 37.13 -8.62 -34.18
N LEU A 505 37.04 -9.85 -33.68
CA LEU A 505 37.93 -10.68 -32.89
C LEU A 505 39.19 -11.25 -33.60
N ASP A 506 40.26 -11.33 -32.80
CA ASP A 506 41.20 -12.46 -32.59
C ASP A 506 42.53 -12.63 -33.39
N LYS A 507 43.51 -13.15 -32.62
CA LYS A 507 44.78 -13.86 -32.91
C LYS A 507 46.07 -13.09 -33.18
N GLY A 508 46.73 -12.76 -32.06
CA GLY A 508 48.05 -13.26 -31.62
C GLY A 508 49.18 -13.53 -32.62
N ARG A 509 50.35 -12.92 -32.36
CA ARG A 509 51.64 -13.66 -32.29
C ARG A 509 52.71 -12.89 -31.52
N ALA A 510 53.42 -13.64 -30.68
CA ALA A 510 54.50 -13.20 -29.81
C ALA A 510 55.73 -12.68 -30.59
N GLY A 511 56.40 -11.68 -30.01
CA GLY A 511 57.71 -11.19 -30.43
C GLY A 511 58.47 -10.60 -29.25
N ARG A 512 59.33 -11.41 -28.62
CA ARG A 512 60.39 -11.03 -27.66
C ARG A 512 61.08 -9.72 -28.07
N LYS A 513 61.35 -8.82 -27.12
CA LYS A 513 62.65 -8.12 -27.00
C LYS A 513 62.82 -7.35 -25.68
N ARG A 514 63.88 -7.76 -24.97
CA ARG A 514 64.86 -7.02 -24.15
C ARG A 514 64.40 -5.86 -23.25
N SER A 515 64.69 -6.07 -21.97
CA SER A 515 64.90 -5.06 -20.93
C SER A 515 65.85 -3.93 -21.36
N PRO A 516 65.60 -2.66 -20.98
CA PRO A 516 66.59 -1.61 -21.10
C PRO A 516 67.40 -1.48 -19.80
N THR A 517 68.72 -1.62 -19.93
CA THR A 517 69.72 -1.13 -18.98
C THR A 517 69.72 0.42 -18.98
N PRO A 518 69.96 1.10 -17.84
CA PRO A 518 69.99 2.55 -17.80
C PRO A 518 71.32 3.06 -18.40
N GLY A 519 71.24 3.79 -19.51
CA GLY A 519 72.35 4.55 -20.05
C GLY A 519 72.56 5.83 -19.24
N VAL A 520 73.65 5.88 -18.49
CA VAL A 520 74.24 7.10 -17.94
C VAL A 520 74.85 7.84 -19.12
N TYR A 521 74.28 8.98 -19.55
CA TYR A 521 74.81 10.08 -20.39
C TYR A 521 73.67 10.69 -21.24
N PRO A 522 73.27 11.96 -21.06
CA PRO A 522 72.37 12.63 -21.98
C PRO A 522 73.11 13.18 -23.19
N SER A 523 72.68 12.80 -24.39
CA SER A 523 73.16 13.32 -25.67
C SER A 523 72.73 14.78 -25.87
N ALA A 524 73.70 15.63 -26.23
CA ALA A 524 73.52 17.05 -26.48
C ALA A 524 72.82 17.30 -27.83
N THR A 525 71.49 17.42 -27.79
CA THR A 525 70.65 18.23 -28.71
C THR A 525 69.25 18.26 -28.13
N GLN A 526 68.97 19.19 -27.21
CA GLN A 526 67.61 19.47 -26.75
C GLN A 526 66.97 20.50 -27.68
N ALA A 527 65.99 20.06 -28.48
CA ALA A 527 65.09 20.95 -29.19
C ALA A 527 64.44 21.94 -28.19
N GLN A 528 64.36 23.21 -28.55
CA GLN A 528 63.70 24.25 -27.75
C GLN A 528 62.28 23.79 -27.40
N ILE A 529 62.04 23.62 -26.10
CA ILE A 529 60.73 23.28 -25.58
C ILE A 529 59.95 24.58 -25.51
N GLU A 530 59.21 24.92 -26.56
CA GLU A 530 58.25 26.03 -26.50
C GLU A 530 56.92 25.51 -25.94
N THR A 531 56.73 25.66 -24.63
CA THR A 531 55.42 25.46 -24.00
C THR A 531 54.57 26.73 -24.14
N LYS A 532 53.25 26.60 -24.05
CA LYS A 532 52.34 27.77 -24.00
C LYS A 532 52.46 28.60 -22.71
N ASN A 533 53.18 28.11 -21.70
CA ASN A 533 53.35 28.81 -20.42
C ASN A 533 54.70 29.55 -20.41
N PRO A 534 54.72 30.90 -20.42
CA PRO A 534 55.96 31.66 -20.49
C PRO A 534 56.89 31.41 -19.30
N ARG A 535 56.33 31.10 -18.12
CA ARG A 535 57.13 30.79 -16.92
C ARG A 535 57.86 29.45 -17.03
N VAL A 536 57.27 28.47 -17.70
CA VAL A 536 57.91 27.17 -17.93
C VAL A 536 59.01 27.30 -18.99
N ASN A 537 58.80 28.14 -20.00
CA ASN A 537 59.86 28.46 -20.96
C ASN A 537 61.03 29.17 -20.26
N LEU A 538 60.74 30.10 -19.33
CA LEU A 538 61.75 30.74 -18.49
C LEU A 538 62.50 29.71 -17.63
N LEU A 539 61.79 28.74 -17.04
CA LEU A 539 62.40 27.65 -16.26
C LEU A 539 63.40 26.87 -17.11
N VAL A 540 63.00 26.43 -18.31
CA VAL A 540 63.89 25.68 -19.22
C VAL A 540 65.11 26.51 -19.62
N SER A 541 64.92 27.78 -19.96
CA SER A 541 66.00 28.69 -20.34
C SER A 541 66.99 28.93 -19.18
N LYS A 542 66.50 29.31 -18.00
CA LYS A 542 67.35 29.51 -16.81
C LYS A 542 68.05 28.23 -16.38
N TRP A 543 67.39 27.09 -16.48
CA TRP A 543 68.01 25.79 -16.19
C TRP A 543 69.22 25.52 -17.09
N GLN A 544 69.05 25.74 -18.41
CA GLN A 544 70.14 25.61 -19.37
C GLN A 544 71.27 26.61 -19.11
N GLN A 545 70.94 27.86 -18.78
CA GLN A 545 71.93 28.89 -18.48
C GLN A 545 72.76 28.54 -17.23
N VAL A 546 72.11 28.20 -16.12
CA VAL A 546 72.79 27.80 -14.87
C VAL A 546 73.64 26.54 -15.10
N TRP A 547 73.15 25.58 -15.88
CA TRP A 547 73.91 24.39 -16.26
C TRP A 547 75.20 24.76 -17.00
N LEU A 548 75.13 25.67 -17.98
CA LEU A 548 76.30 26.14 -18.73
C LEU A 548 77.29 26.91 -17.84
N LEU A 549 76.80 27.82 -16.99
CA LEU A 549 77.65 28.55 -16.03
C LEU A 549 78.37 27.60 -15.08
N ALA A 550 77.67 26.58 -14.57
CA ALA A 550 78.26 25.58 -13.68
C ALA A 550 79.32 24.73 -14.41
N LEU A 551 79.05 24.35 -15.66
CA LEU A 551 80.01 23.60 -16.46
C LEU A 551 81.28 24.42 -16.75
N GLU A 552 81.11 25.69 -17.10
CA GLU A 552 82.21 26.61 -17.38
C GLU A 552 83.06 26.91 -16.13
N ARG A 553 82.43 27.14 -14.97
CA ARG A 553 83.13 27.28 -13.70
C ARG A 553 83.96 26.03 -13.37
N ARG A 554 83.37 24.85 -13.52
CA ARG A 554 84.09 23.57 -13.31
C ARG A 554 85.31 23.45 -14.22
N ARG A 555 85.15 23.83 -15.50
CA ARG A 555 86.24 23.84 -16.47
C ARG A 555 87.35 24.80 -16.04
N LYS A 556 87.02 26.05 -15.68
CA LYS A 556 88.00 27.04 -15.22
C LYS A 556 88.77 26.59 -13.97
N LEU A 557 88.07 25.99 -12.99
CA LEU A 557 88.70 25.49 -11.76
C LEU A 557 89.63 24.30 -12.05
N ASN A 558 89.21 23.36 -12.89
CA ASN A 558 90.08 22.24 -13.31
C ASN A 558 91.27 22.73 -14.14
N ASP A 559 91.06 23.63 -15.11
CA ASP A 559 92.14 24.21 -15.92
C ASP A 559 93.14 24.98 -15.02
N ALA A 560 92.67 25.62 -13.94
CA ALA A 560 93.52 26.29 -12.98
C ALA A 560 94.28 25.30 -12.09
N LEU A 561 93.62 24.23 -11.63
CA LEU A 561 94.26 23.15 -10.88
C LEU A 561 95.37 22.51 -11.72
N ASP A 562 95.08 22.16 -12.97
CA ASP A 562 96.04 21.57 -13.90
C ASP A 562 97.26 22.50 -14.08
N ARG A 563 97.04 23.80 -14.28
CA ARG A 563 98.14 24.79 -14.38
C ARG A 563 98.97 24.89 -13.08
N LEU A 564 98.33 24.89 -11.92
CA LEU A 564 99.03 24.98 -10.63
C LEU A 564 99.79 23.70 -10.30
N GLU A 565 99.22 22.54 -10.62
CA GLU A 565 99.89 21.24 -10.50
C GLU A 565 101.10 21.18 -11.44
N GLU A 566 100.97 21.65 -12.68
CA GLU A 566 102.09 21.77 -13.63
C GLU A 566 103.18 22.73 -13.13
N LEU A 567 102.80 23.87 -12.53
CA LEU A 567 103.74 24.83 -11.93
C LEU A 567 104.42 24.28 -10.66
N ARG A 568 103.72 23.50 -9.82
CA ARG A 568 104.33 22.85 -8.65
C ARG A 568 105.28 21.73 -9.05
N GLU A 569 104.90 20.93 -10.04
CA GLU A 569 105.80 19.93 -10.63
C GLU A 569 107.05 20.62 -11.20
N PHE A 570 106.86 21.75 -11.89
CA PHE A 570 107.96 22.58 -12.39
C PHE A 570 108.77 23.29 -11.30
N ALA A 571 108.20 23.67 -10.15
CA ALA A 571 108.97 24.27 -9.06
C ALA A 571 110.00 23.29 -8.46
N ASN A 572 109.74 21.98 -8.58
CA ASN A 572 110.67 20.92 -8.24
C ASN A 572 111.53 20.47 -9.44
N PHE A 573 111.52 21.24 -10.54
CA PHE A 573 112.31 20.95 -11.74
C PHE A 573 113.79 21.12 -11.46
N ASP A 574 114.53 20.04 -11.64
CA ASP A 574 115.98 20.01 -11.59
C ASP A 574 116.49 19.52 -12.94
N PHE A 575 117.27 20.37 -13.61
CA PHE A 575 117.78 20.08 -14.94
C PHE A 575 118.64 18.80 -14.99
N ASP A 576 119.42 18.50 -13.95
CA ASP A 576 120.24 17.30 -13.91
C ASP A 576 119.42 16.04 -13.67
N ILE A 577 118.35 16.11 -12.87
CA ILE A 577 117.40 15.02 -12.71
C ILE A 577 116.64 14.77 -14.02
N TRP A 578 116.14 15.84 -14.66
CA TRP A 578 115.46 15.79 -15.95
C TRP A 578 116.36 15.21 -17.04
N ARG A 579 117.60 15.70 -17.14
CA ARG A 579 118.62 15.23 -18.09
C ARG A 579 118.98 13.77 -17.87
N LYS A 580 119.17 13.31 -16.63
CA LYS A 580 119.41 11.89 -16.32
C LYS A 580 118.22 11.01 -16.74
N LYS A 581 116.99 11.45 -16.49
CA LYS A 581 115.75 10.76 -16.89
C LYS A 581 115.62 10.70 -18.41
N TYR A 582 115.88 11.80 -19.12
CA TYR A 582 115.88 11.89 -20.57
C TYR A 582 116.95 11.00 -21.21
N MET A 583 118.18 11.01 -20.66
CA MET A 583 119.29 10.16 -21.10
C MET A 583 119.00 8.68 -20.89
N ARG A 584 118.44 8.30 -19.74
CA ARG A 584 118.02 6.91 -19.48
C ARG A 584 116.93 6.47 -20.46
N TRP A 585 115.99 7.36 -20.78
CA TRP A 585 114.92 7.10 -21.74
C TRP A 585 115.42 6.98 -23.19
N MET A 586 116.31 7.87 -23.63
CA MET A 586 116.99 7.83 -24.94
C MET A 586 117.82 6.55 -25.10
N ASN A 587 118.58 6.17 -24.08
CA ASN A 587 119.37 4.93 -24.05
C ASN A 587 118.47 3.69 -24.14
N HIS A 588 117.33 3.68 -23.44
CA HIS A 588 116.35 2.59 -23.52
C HIS A 588 115.72 2.46 -24.91
N LYS A 589 115.50 3.58 -25.62
CA LYS A 589 115.01 3.58 -27.00
C LYS A 589 116.08 3.25 -28.05
N LYS A 590 117.33 3.00 -27.65
CA LYS A 590 118.49 2.77 -28.53
C LYS A 590 118.64 3.85 -29.63
N SER A 591 118.13 5.05 -29.38
CA SER A 591 118.18 6.16 -30.35
C SER A 591 119.42 7.00 -30.07
N ARG A 592 120.19 7.33 -31.10
CA ARG A 592 121.31 8.26 -30.93
C ARG A 592 120.73 9.67 -30.82
N VAL A 593 121.33 10.49 -29.97
CA VAL A 593 121.02 11.91 -29.80
C VAL A 593 121.01 12.65 -31.14
N MET A 594 121.93 12.29 -32.02
CA MET A 594 122.06 12.80 -33.40
C MET A 594 120.85 12.49 -34.30
N ASP A 595 120.20 11.36 -34.10
CA ASP A 595 119.06 10.93 -34.92
C ASP A 595 117.75 11.61 -34.48
N PHE A 596 117.76 12.17 -33.27
CA PHE A 596 116.69 13.01 -32.75
C PHE A 596 116.80 14.44 -33.28
N PHE A 597 117.99 15.06 -33.19
CA PHE A 597 118.23 16.41 -33.71
C PHE A 597 117.89 16.50 -35.21
N ARG A 598 118.40 15.57 -36.04
CA ARG A 598 118.08 15.50 -37.49
C ARG A 598 116.62 15.22 -37.84
N ARG A 599 115.82 14.74 -36.88
CA ARG A 599 114.39 14.50 -37.12
C ARG A 599 113.56 15.75 -36.91
N ILE A 600 114.08 16.69 -36.11
CA ILE A 600 113.41 17.93 -35.74
C ILE A 600 113.91 19.07 -36.64
N ASP A 601 115.21 19.08 -36.95
CA ASP A 601 115.86 19.92 -37.97
C ASP A 601 115.41 19.47 -39.38
N LYS A 602 114.25 19.98 -39.82
CA LYS A 602 113.59 19.57 -41.08
C LYS A 602 114.22 20.21 -42.31
N ASP A 603 114.75 21.42 -42.15
CA ASP A 603 115.40 22.22 -43.18
C ASP A 603 116.92 22.02 -43.26
N GLN A 604 117.49 21.25 -42.32
CA GLN A 604 118.90 20.83 -42.30
C GLN A 604 119.87 22.01 -42.24
N ASP A 605 119.44 23.13 -41.64
CA ASP A 605 120.26 24.32 -41.50
C ASP A 605 121.22 24.22 -40.28
N GLY A 606 121.09 23.13 -39.50
CA GLY A 606 121.93 22.85 -38.34
C GLY A 606 121.50 23.59 -37.07
N LYS A 607 120.36 24.28 -37.10
CA LYS A 607 119.71 24.96 -35.98
C LYS A 607 118.27 24.44 -35.85
N ILE A 608 117.70 24.49 -34.65
CA ILE A 608 116.27 24.22 -34.46
C ILE A 608 115.65 25.34 -33.66
N THR A 609 114.45 25.76 -34.02
CA THR A 609 113.76 26.80 -33.24
C THR A 609 113.39 26.25 -31.86
N ARG A 610 113.33 27.15 -30.87
CA ARG A 610 112.80 26.83 -29.53
C ARG A 610 111.50 26.05 -29.56
N GLN A 611 110.57 26.43 -30.45
CA GLN A 611 109.26 25.79 -30.54
C GLN A 611 109.35 24.37 -31.13
N GLU A 612 110.17 24.17 -32.16
CA GLU A 612 110.40 22.85 -32.77
C GLU A 612 111.11 21.90 -31.81
N PHE A 613 112.04 22.40 -31.00
CA PHE A 613 112.70 21.61 -29.96
C PHE A 613 111.72 21.12 -28.90
N ILE A 614 110.88 22.02 -28.37
CA ILE A 614 109.86 21.71 -27.37
C ILE A 614 108.83 20.73 -27.93
N ASP A 615 108.27 20.99 -29.11
CA ASP A 615 107.27 20.12 -29.74
C ASP A 615 107.87 18.79 -30.20
N GLY A 616 109.14 18.78 -30.59
CA GLY A 616 109.90 17.59 -30.94
C GLY A 616 110.10 16.63 -29.76
N ILE A 617 110.36 17.15 -28.55
CA ILE A 617 110.46 16.31 -27.35
C ILE A 617 109.08 15.92 -26.82
N LEU A 618 108.10 16.82 -26.81
CA LEU A 618 106.73 16.48 -26.36
C LEU A 618 106.08 15.41 -27.26
N SER A 619 106.29 15.47 -28.57
CA SER A 619 105.80 14.44 -29.52
C SER A 619 106.50 13.08 -29.38
N SER A 620 107.67 13.04 -28.75
CA SER A 620 108.49 11.84 -28.60
C SER A 620 107.96 10.84 -27.56
N LYS A 621 106.90 11.22 -26.82
CA LYS A 621 106.31 10.52 -25.66
C LYS A 621 107.26 10.37 -24.47
N PHE A 622 108.27 11.23 -24.38
CA PHE A 622 109.04 11.35 -23.15
C PHE A 622 108.16 12.01 -22.06
N PRO A 623 108.11 11.47 -20.83
CA PRO A 623 107.30 12.08 -19.76
C PRO A 623 107.95 13.37 -19.26
N THR A 624 107.56 14.48 -19.90
CA THR A 624 107.96 15.85 -19.58
C THR A 624 106.83 16.83 -19.88
N SER A 625 106.78 17.97 -19.17
CA SER A 625 105.80 19.03 -19.41
C SER A 625 106.33 20.09 -20.37
N ARG A 626 105.43 20.93 -20.89
CA ARG A 626 105.82 22.02 -21.79
C ARG A 626 106.62 23.11 -21.06
N LEU A 627 106.32 23.33 -19.77
CA LEU A 627 107.07 24.22 -18.88
C LEU A 627 108.50 23.72 -18.64
N GLU A 628 108.67 22.44 -18.31
CA GLU A 628 110.00 21.81 -18.20
C GLU A 628 110.78 21.97 -19.50
N MET A 629 110.15 21.67 -20.63
CA MET A 629 110.77 21.78 -21.94
C MET A 629 111.16 23.20 -22.33
N SER A 630 110.38 24.20 -21.92
CA SER A 630 110.73 25.61 -22.11
C SER A 630 112.00 25.97 -21.33
N ALA A 631 112.12 25.54 -20.07
CA ALA A 631 113.32 25.79 -19.27
C ALA A 631 114.54 25.00 -19.78
N VAL A 632 114.33 23.77 -20.25
CA VAL A 632 115.38 23.00 -20.95
C VAL A 632 115.82 23.75 -22.20
N ALA A 633 114.89 24.29 -23.00
CA ALA A 633 115.22 25.05 -24.18
C ALA A 633 116.07 26.30 -23.84
N ASP A 634 115.71 27.03 -22.78
CA ASP A 634 116.49 28.18 -22.27
C ASP A 634 117.90 27.79 -21.78
N ILE A 635 118.07 26.58 -21.23
CA ILE A 635 119.38 26.09 -20.78
C ILE A 635 120.26 25.66 -21.96
N PHE A 636 119.63 25.19 -23.03
CA PHE A 636 120.29 24.73 -24.24
C PHE A 636 120.68 25.91 -25.14
N ASP A 637 119.82 26.92 -25.30
CA ASP A 637 120.06 28.18 -26.01
C ASP A 637 120.93 29.10 -25.13
N ARG A 638 122.26 28.99 -25.25
CA ARG A 638 123.21 29.67 -24.35
C ARG A 638 123.49 31.11 -24.78
N ASP A 639 123.42 31.38 -26.08
CA ASP A 639 123.64 32.71 -26.63
C ASP A 639 122.36 33.56 -26.69
N GLY A 640 121.19 32.94 -26.46
CA GLY A 640 119.89 33.59 -26.37
C GLY A 640 119.35 34.02 -27.74
N ASP A 641 119.84 33.42 -28.83
CA ASP A 641 119.45 33.76 -30.19
C ASP A 641 118.06 33.23 -30.60
N GLY A 642 117.45 32.39 -29.74
CA GLY A 642 116.12 31.79 -29.94
C GLY A 642 116.16 30.47 -30.73
N TYR A 643 117.35 30.03 -31.12
CA TYR A 643 117.63 28.76 -31.78
C TYR A 643 118.55 27.92 -30.90
N ILE A 644 118.47 26.60 -31.04
CA ILE A 644 119.40 25.68 -30.37
C ILE A 644 120.25 25.08 -31.47
N ASP A 645 121.51 25.48 -31.55
CA ASP A 645 122.41 24.95 -32.56
C ASP A 645 122.96 23.56 -32.17
N TYR A 646 123.59 22.91 -33.14
CA TYR A 646 124.19 21.59 -32.95
C TYR A 646 125.17 21.50 -31.75
N TYR A 647 125.98 22.54 -31.54
CA TYR A 647 127.03 22.57 -30.53
C TYR A 647 126.47 22.86 -29.15
N GLU A 648 125.46 23.70 -29.07
CA GLU A 648 124.65 23.97 -27.88
C GLU A 648 123.87 22.72 -27.44
N PHE A 649 123.25 22.04 -28.40
CA PHE A 649 122.59 20.76 -28.17
C PHE A 649 123.55 19.70 -27.65
N LYS A 650 124.81 19.70 -28.10
CA LYS A 650 125.83 18.75 -27.65
C LYS A 650 126.56 19.21 -26.37
N GLY A 651 126.61 20.51 -26.08
CA GLY A 651 127.46 21.15 -25.06
C GLY A 651 127.05 20.90 -23.61
N LEU A 652 125.97 20.17 -23.39
CA LEU A 652 125.49 19.69 -22.10
C LEU A 652 125.47 18.14 -22.05
N TYR A 653 126.25 17.46 -22.89
CA TYR A 653 126.55 16.03 -22.80
C TYR A 653 128.00 15.85 -22.29
N PRO A 654 128.29 15.04 -21.25
CA PRO A 654 129.66 14.62 -20.99
C PRO A 654 130.19 13.73 -22.10
#